data_AF-A0A3A9C1C4-F1
#
_entry.id   AF-A0A3A9C1C4-F1
#
_cell.length_a   1.000
_cell.length_b   1.000
_cell.length_c   1.000
_cell.angle_alpha   90.00
_cell.angle_beta   90.00
_cell.angle_gamma   90.00
#
_symmetry.space_group_name_H-M   'P 1'
#
loop_
_entity.id
_entity.type
_entity.pdbx_description
1 polymer ?
#
loop_
_entity_poly.entity_id
_entity_poly.type
_entity_poly.pdbx_seq_one_letter_code
_entity_poly.pdbx_strand_id
1 'polypeptide(L)'
;MKQNNYLGTEKVGVLLRQFAVPCIFSLIISCLYNIVDQIFVGNGVGYLGNAATGVIFPITVIGWGVSLLFGDGAAAALSVSFGKNETQDIHSSVGNSMLCSFLCGVVIVAVSFSLGDGLLRLIGATDANLSLAHDYGFIIYFMMPLALVQNTLASIIRADGSPRYAMCAMLVGAVINIIGDPVAIFVLNMGIKGAAYATILGQFVSFLICVLYLTKSKTFKICLNSFRPNADILKRIVTLGTSSFLTQLSIVVITIINNILLVKYGAASVYGADIPLAAFVVIMKLFQIVLNIAIGIAAGAQPIVGYNYGAGNHSRVQQLLKLIVKWTVIVCVVCTVVFEVFPLFFIQMFGADGELYTQFAVLCLRIYLSLIIFTCVQKVCAIFLQSIGHAKTAVPLSVLRDVLLIVFSLIVPIFGGVTGIFWAAPFADIIAIAITGIVMVRLWSSLEQEKQKNRPETDLQTIQASSPGVIITIAREHGTAGKYIGQLVAEKLDIPCYYKEMTAIAAKESGLASEFISNINSDENAVMRELYLSTNVIQQAVIAQDKVIKMIADTGSCVIVGRSADYVLRHKENLVRIFIYAPKEYRINKVMEMYGDRYDEGKKNIERSDMARAAYYRNISGKKWGDPHQYELCIDSSIGIEKCVDVIAEFVSEHHRGIS
;
A
#
# COMPACT_ATOMS: atom_id res chain seq x y z
N MET A 1 17.63 -11.84 -0.38
CA MET A 1 16.82 -10.99 0.54
C MET A 1 17.46 -9.64 0.92
N LYS A 2 18.76 -9.37 0.69
CA LYS A 2 19.42 -8.07 0.99
C LYS A 2 18.89 -6.84 0.22
N GLN A 3 18.15 -7.00 -0.88
CA GLN A 3 17.86 -5.91 -1.82
C GLN A 3 16.66 -5.01 -1.46
N ASN A 4 15.73 -5.44 -0.59
CA ASN A 4 14.48 -4.70 -0.34
C ASN A 4 14.37 -4.01 1.04
N ASN A 5 15.37 -4.14 1.92
CA ASN A 5 15.50 -3.27 3.10
C ASN A 5 15.68 -1.78 2.68
N TYR A 6 16.11 -1.55 1.43
CA TYR A 6 16.26 -0.24 0.80
C TYR A 6 14.99 0.63 0.82
N LEU A 7 13.78 0.04 0.72
CA LEU A 7 12.53 0.81 0.81
C LEU A 7 12.31 1.43 2.20
N GLY A 8 12.85 0.79 3.24
CA GLY A 8 12.82 1.26 4.62
C GLY A 8 13.98 2.17 5.01
N THR A 9 15.14 2.01 4.37
CA THR A 9 16.39 2.67 4.80
C THR A 9 16.78 3.87 3.95
N GLU A 10 16.55 3.86 2.63
CA GLU A 10 17.00 4.93 1.75
C GLU A 10 16.25 6.26 1.99
N LYS A 11 16.85 7.39 1.60
CA LYS A 11 16.21 8.70 1.66
C LYS A 11 14.92 8.72 0.83
N VAL A 12 13.85 9.16 1.47
CA VAL A 12 12.49 9.20 0.92
C VAL A 12 12.42 9.95 -0.43
N GLY A 13 13.12 11.08 -0.57
CA GLY A 13 13.15 11.84 -1.82
C GLY A 13 13.85 11.12 -2.98
N VAL A 14 14.88 10.33 -2.70
CA VAL A 14 15.59 9.53 -3.70
C VAL A 14 14.69 8.41 -4.20
N LEU A 15 14.04 7.71 -3.26
CA LEU A 15 13.04 6.67 -3.55
C LEU A 15 11.90 7.24 -4.40
N LEU A 16 11.32 8.36 -3.97
CA LEU A 16 10.21 8.98 -4.70
C LEU A 16 10.62 9.31 -6.14
N ARG A 17 11.77 9.93 -6.36
CA ARG A 17 12.24 10.22 -7.73
C ARG A 17 12.47 8.96 -8.55
N GLN A 18 13.11 7.94 -7.96
CA GLN A 18 13.41 6.68 -8.65
C GLN A 18 12.14 5.93 -9.09
N PHE A 19 11.05 6.07 -8.35
CA PHE A 19 9.79 5.39 -8.64
C PHE A 19 8.77 6.24 -9.39
N ALA A 20 8.58 7.50 -8.99
CA ALA A 20 7.61 8.41 -9.61
C ALA A 20 7.96 8.71 -11.07
N VAL A 21 9.22 9.01 -11.38
CA VAL A 21 9.62 9.41 -12.74
C VAL A 21 9.27 8.32 -13.77
N PRO A 22 9.65 7.04 -13.60
CA PRO A 22 9.22 6.00 -14.53
C PRO A 22 7.71 5.85 -14.63
N CYS A 23 6.97 6.00 -13.52
CA CYS A 23 5.51 5.88 -13.52
C CYS A 23 4.84 7.05 -14.27
N ILE A 24 5.36 8.27 -14.13
CA ILE A 24 4.91 9.44 -14.90
C ILE A 24 5.12 9.17 -16.39
N PHE A 25 6.31 8.72 -16.79
CA PHE A 25 6.57 8.38 -18.19
C PHE A 25 5.66 7.27 -18.70
N SER A 26 5.44 6.20 -17.93
CA SER A 26 4.48 5.15 -18.28
C SER A 26 3.09 5.70 -18.64
N LEU A 27 2.54 6.58 -17.79
CA LEU A 27 1.21 7.12 -17.99
C LEU A 27 1.14 8.18 -19.10
N ILE A 28 2.18 9.02 -19.24
CA ILE A 28 2.28 9.98 -20.35
C ILE A 28 2.41 9.24 -21.68
N ILE A 29 3.31 8.26 -21.78
CA ILE A 29 3.49 7.46 -23.00
C ILE A 29 2.17 6.80 -23.39
N SER A 30 1.45 6.25 -22.40
CA SER A 30 0.14 5.66 -22.65
C SER A 30 -0.87 6.65 -23.22
N CYS A 31 -0.88 7.88 -22.70
CA CYS A 31 -1.74 8.94 -23.21
C CYS A 31 -1.31 9.39 -24.63
N LEU A 32 -0.01 9.54 -24.87
CA LEU A 32 0.53 10.03 -26.14
C LEU A 32 0.27 9.08 -27.30
N TYR A 33 0.48 7.76 -27.15
CA TYR A 33 0.23 6.85 -28.26
C TYR A 33 -1.28 6.78 -28.60
N ASN A 34 -2.18 6.88 -27.61
CA ASN A 34 -3.62 6.98 -27.88
C ASN A 34 -3.97 8.22 -28.72
N ILE A 35 -3.25 9.33 -28.52
CA ILE A 35 -3.42 10.54 -29.35
C ILE A 35 -2.88 10.27 -30.77
N VAL A 36 -1.70 9.66 -30.87
CA VAL A 36 -1.05 9.34 -32.16
C VAL A 36 -1.89 8.37 -33.00
N ASP A 37 -2.44 7.32 -32.39
CA ASP A 37 -3.36 6.37 -33.03
C ASP A 37 -4.58 7.09 -33.64
N GLN A 38 -5.21 7.97 -32.85
CA GLN A 38 -6.35 8.76 -33.30
C GLN A 38 -6.00 9.74 -34.44
N ILE A 39 -4.76 10.25 -34.48
CA ILE A 39 -4.27 11.07 -35.60
C ILE A 39 -4.13 10.22 -36.88
N PHE A 40 -3.52 9.05 -36.78
CA PHE A 40 -3.32 8.19 -37.96
C PHE A 40 -4.63 7.61 -38.49
N VAL A 41 -5.54 7.17 -37.61
CA VAL A 41 -6.89 6.72 -38.02
C VAL A 41 -7.66 7.87 -38.67
N GLY A 42 -7.61 9.08 -38.09
CA GLY A 42 -8.26 10.26 -38.67
C GLY A 42 -7.76 10.60 -40.07
N ASN A 43 -6.45 10.54 -40.29
CA ASN A 43 -5.85 10.87 -41.59
C ASN A 43 -5.97 9.74 -42.63
N GLY A 44 -5.96 8.47 -42.20
CA GLY A 44 -5.98 7.32 -43.13
C GLY A 44 -7.37 6.76 -43.41
N VAL A 45 -8.28 6.79 -42.44
CA VAL A 45 -9.65 6.24 -42.57
C VAL A 45 -10.68 7.37 -42.68
N GLY A 46 -10.36 8.56 -42.18
CA GLY A 46 -11.27 9.70 -42.11
C GLY A 46 -12.05 9.77 -40.81
N TYR A 47 -12.93 10.77 -40.71
CA TYR A 47 -13.68 11.06 -39.47
C TYR A 47 -14.58 9.89 -39.01
N LEU A 48 -15.08 9.06 -39.93
CA LEU A 48 -15.85 7.85 -39.61
C LEU A 48 -15.01 6.82 -38.85
N GLY A 49 -13.71 6.73 -39.15
CA GLY A 49 -12.77 5.89 -38.40
C GLY A 49 -12.59 6.37 -36.96
N ASN A 50 -12.45 7.68 -36.76
CA ASN A 50 -12.37 8.27 -35.42
C ASN A 50 -13.69 8.14 -34.64
N ALA A 51 -14.82 8.22 -35.32
CA ALA A 51 -16.12 7.96 -34.69
C ALA A 51 -16.23 6.48 -34.25
N ALA A 52 -15.76 5.55 -35.09
CA ALA A 52 -15.75 4.12 -34.79
C ALA A 52 -14.86 3.77 -33.58
N THR A 53 -13.63 4.31 -33.51
CA THR A 53 -12.75 4.11 -32.34
C THR A 53 -13.36 4.70 -31.07
N GLY A 54 -14.08 5.82 -31.18
CA GLY A 54 -14.85 6.44 -30.09
C GLY A 54 -15.97 5.55 -29.53
N VAL A 55 -16.66 4.77 -30.37
CA VAL A 55 -17.68 3.79 -29.93
C VAL A 55 -17.05 2.65 -29.11
N ILE A 56 -15.83 2.25 -29.45
CA ILE A 56 -15.13 1.14 -28.77
C ILE A 56 -14.52 1.59 -27.43
N PHE A 57 -14.21 2.87 -27.30
CA PHE A 57 -13.52 3.44 -26.15
C PHE A 57 -14.17 3.13 -24.79
N PRO A 58 -15.50 3.28 -24.55
CA PRO A 58 -16.11 3.00 -23.26
C PRO A 58 -15.88 1.58 -22.74
N ILE A 59 -15.92 0.57 -23.63
CA ILE A 59 -15.68 -0.83 -23.25
C ILE A 59 -14.22 -1.03 -22.85
N THR A 60 -13.28 -0.39 -23.56
CA THR A 60 -11.86 -0.44 -23.17
C THR A 60 -11.61 0.22 -21.82
N VAL A 61 -12.26 1.35 -21.51
CA VAL A 61 -12.14 2.04 -20.21
C VAL A 61 -12.66 1.17 -19.07
N ILE A 62 -13.78 0.47 -19.25
CA ILE A 62 -14.29 -0.50 -18.27
C ILE A 62 -13.27 -1.62 -18.06
N GLY A 63 -12.70 -2.16 -19.15
CA GLY A 63 -11.60 -3.12 -19.08
C GLY A 63 -10.41 -2.60 -18.27
N TRP A 64 -9.94 -1.38 -18.55
CA TRP A 64 -8.87 -0.76 -17.79
C TRP A 64 -9.21 -0.58 -16.32
N GLY A 65 -10.45 -0.21 -16.00
CA GLY A 65 -10.95 -0.18 -14.62
C GLY A 65 -10.81 -1.53 -13.93
N VAL A 66 -11.17 -2.63 -14.59
CA VAL A 66 -11.02 -3.99 -14.05
C VAL A 66 -9.55 -4.36 -13.85
N SER A 67 -8.67 -4.00 -14.79
CA SER A 67 -7.23 -4.25 -14.59
C SER A 67 -6.65 -3.44 -13.42
N LEU A 68 -7.11 -2.21 -13.20
CA LEU A 68 -6.70 -1.40 -12.06
C LEU A 68 -7.30 -1.91 -10.74
N LEU A 69 -8.52 -2.47 -10.76
CA LEU A 69 -9.13 -3.14 -9.60
C LEU A 69 -8.21 -4.22 -9.05
N PHE A 70 -7.75 -5.13 -9.91
CA PHE A 70 -6.87 -6.21 -9.47
C PHE A 70 -5.42 -5.73 -9.31
N GLY A 71 -4.92 -4.91 -10.23
CA GLY A 71 -3.55 -4.40 -10.24
C GLY A 71 -3.23 -3.53 -9.03
N ASP A 72 -3.99 -2.45 -8.80
CA ASP A 72 -3.73 -1.52 -7.71
C ASP A 72 -4.09 -2.14 -6.35
N GLY A 73 -5.13 -2.98 -6.32
CA GLY A 73 -5.50 -3.76 -5.14
C GLY A 73 -4.39 -4.73 -4.71
N ALA A 74 -3.82 -5.47 -5.66
CA ALA A 74 -2.69 -6.35 -5.42
C ALA A 74 -1.43 -5.58 -5.07
N ALA A 75 -1.14 -4.47 -5.75
CA ALA A 75 0.00 -3.61 -5.48
C ALA A 75 -0.02 -3.05 -4.05
N ALA A 76 -1.18 -2.58 -3.58
CA ALA A 76 -1.36 -2.12 -2.21
C ALA A 76 -1.23 -3.27 -1.20
N ALA A 77 -1.89 -4.40 -1.45
CA ALA A 77 -1.79 -5.58 -0.58
C ALA A 77 -0.34 -6.08 -0.47
N LEU A 78 0.36 -6.20 -1.60
CA LEU A 78 1.76 -6.59 -1.70
C LEU A 78 2.66 -5.67 -0.86
N SER A 79 2.56 -4.36 -1.09
CA SER A 79 3.44 -3.37 -0.45
C SER A 79 3.23 -3.36 1.08
N VAL A 80 1.98 -3.39 1.55
CA VAL A 80 1.66 -3.40 2.98
C VAL A 80 2.06 -4.72 3.65
N SER A 81 1.70 -5.86 3.06
CA SER A 81 2.06 -7.18 3.63
C SER A 81 3.57 -7.39 3.66
N PHE A 82 4.29 -6.90 2.66
CA PHE A 82 5.75 -6.93 2.66
C PHE A 82 6.35 -6.07 3.78
N GLY A 83 5.77 -4.90 4.05
CA GLY A 83 6.16 -4.07 5.20
C GLY A 83 5.93 -4.76 6.55
N LYS A 84 4.86 -5.55 6.66
CA LYS A 84 4.51 -6.32 7.87
C LYS A 84 5.31 -7.62 8.04
N ASN A 85 6.17 -7.98 7.08
CA ASN A 85 6.81 -9.31 6.98
C ASN A 85 5.80 -10.49 6.86
N GLU A 86 4.56 -10.23 6.42
CA GLU A 86 3.52 -11.24 6.22
C GLU A 86 3.53 -11.74 4.77
N THR A 87 4.52 -12.55 4.38
CA THR A 87 4.77 -12.88 2.97
C THR A 87 4.08 -14.15 2.45
N GLN A 88 3.37 -14.90 3.30
CA GLN A 88 2.82 -16.22 2.94
C GLN A 88 1.79 -16.15 1.80
N ASP A 89 0.89 -15.15 1.84
CA ASP A 89 -0.20 -15.03 0.86
C ASP A 89 0.16 -14.20 -0.37
N ILE A 90 1.35 -13.61 -0.41
CA ILE A 90 1.77 -12.67 -1.46
C ILE A 90 1.73 -13.33 -2.85
N HIS A 91 2.20 -14.58 -2.97
CA HIS A 91 2.22 -15.29 -4.25
C HIS A 91 0.81 -15.57 -4.75
N SER A 92 -0.08 -16.01 -3.85
CA SER A 92 -1.49 -16.25 -4.15
C SER A 92 -2.22 -14.96 -4.50
N SER A 93 -1.89 -13.84 -3.86
CA SER A 93 -2.44 -12.52 -4.18
C SER A 93 -2.14 -12.10 -5.62
N VAL A 94 -0.88 -12.25 -6.06
CA VAL A 94 -0.50 -11.94 -7.46
C VAL A 94 -1.17 -12.91 -8.44
N GLY A 95 -1.13 -14.22 -8.18
CA GLY A 95 -1.72 -15.23 -9.08
C GLY A 95 -3.25 -15.09 -9.20
N ASN A 96 -3.96 -14.85 -8.10
CA ASN A 96 -5.40 -14.60 -8.11
C ASN A 96 -5.74 -13.32 -8.88
N SER A 97 -4.95 -12.25 -8.72
CA SER A 97 -5.16 -10.98 -9.43
C SER A 97 -5.02 -11.16 -10.94
N MET A 98 -4.01 -11.90 -11.38
CA MET A 98 -3.83 -12.25 -12.80
C MET A 98 -4.99 -13.10 -13.32
N LEU A 99 -5.37 -14.15 -12.58
CA LEU A 99 -6.46 -15.03 -12.98
C LEU A 99 -7.78 -14.26 -13.10
N CYS A 100 -8.16 -13.48 -12.09
CA CYS A 100 -9.40 -12.72 -12.11
C CYS A 100 -9.39 -11.64 -13.20
N SER A 101 -8.26 -10.96 -13.44
CA SER A 101 -8.12 -10.02 -14.56
C SER A 101 -8.36 -10.70 -15.90
N PHE A 102 -7.75 -11.88 -16.11
CA PHE A 102 -7.93 -12.67 -17.32
C PHE A 102 -9.38 -13.10 -17.50
N LEU A 103 -9.99 -13.69 -16.45
CA LEU A 103 -11.37 -14.16 -16.48
C LEU A 103 -12.37 -13.03 -16.74
N CYS A 104 -12.18 -11.87 -16.10
CA CYS A 104 -13.03 -10.71 -16.39
C CYS A 104 -12.84 -10.21 -17.83
N GLY A 105 -11.62 -10.25 -18.38
CA GLY A 105 -11.39 -9.97 -19.79
C GLY A 105 -12.11 -10.95 -20.71
N VAL A 106 -12.10 -12.25 -20.39
CA VAL A 106 -12.87 -13.28 -21.14
C VAL A 106 -14.37 -12.99 -21.07
N VAL A 107 -14.89 -12.58 -19.91
CA VAL A 107 -16.29 -12.17 -19.76
C VAL A 107 -16.61 -10.95 -20.63
N ILE A 108 -15.74 -9.93 -20.66
CA ILE A 108 -15.93 -8.75 -21.52
C ILE A 108 -16.00 -9.17 -22.99
N VAL A 109 -15.11 -10.07 -23.44
CA VAL A 109 -15.13 -10.61 -24.81
C VAL A 109 -16.43 -11.36 -25.10
N ALA A 110 -16.83 -12.27 -24.20
CA ALA A 110 -18.03 -13.07 -24.37
C ALA A 110 -19.29 -12.18 -24.49
N VAL A 111 -19.43 -11.21 -23.58
CA VAL A 111 -20.54 -10.25 -23.59
C VAL A 111 -20.52 -9.39 -24.86
N SER A 112 -19.35 -8.89 -25.25
CA SER A 112 -19.22 -8.03 -26.44
C SER A 112 -19.59 -8.77 -27.73
N PHE A 113 -19.18 -10.03 -27.88
CA PHE A 113 -19.51 -10.83 -29.06
C PHE A 113 -20.94 -11.39 -29.04
N SER A 114 -21.49 -11.73 -27.87
CA SER A 114 -22.88 -12.20 -27.79
C SER A 114 -23.89 -11.10 -28.12
N LEU A 115 -23.59 -9.84 -27.78
CA LEU A 115 -24.45 -8.70 -28.11
C LEU A 115 -24.15 -8.11 -29.50
N GLY A 116 -22.94 -8.32 -30.02
CA GLY A 116 -22.53 -7.91 -31.37
C GLY A 116 -22.83 -6.44 -31.66
N ASP A 117 -23.44 -6.19 -32.82
CA ASP A 117 -23.84 -4.85 -33.28
C ASP A 117 -24.85 -4.17 -32.35
N GLY A 118 -25.65 -4.94 -31.60
CA GLY A 118 -26.61 -4.39 -30.64
C GLY A 118 -25.92 -3.60 -29.52
N LEU A 119 -24.76 -4.10 -29.05
CA LEU A 119 -23.93 -3.38 -28.07
C LEU A 119 -23.31 -2.13 -28.67
N LEU A 120 -22.80 -2.21 -29.91
CA LEU A 120 -22.21 -1.07 -30.59
C LEU A 120 -23.25 0.05 -30.80
N ARG A 121 -24.47 -0.30 -31.22
CA ARG A 121 -25.59 0.63 -31.36
C ARG A 121 -26.02 1.21 -30.02
N LEU A 122 -26.04 0.41 -28.94
CA LEU A 122 -26.35 0.89 -27.59
C LEU A 122 -25.35 1.96 -27.12
N ILE A 123 -24.07 1.83 -27.49
CA ILE A 123 -23.03 2.80 -27.12
C ILE A 123 -23.07 4.05 -28.00
N GLY A 124 -23.62 3.95 -29.21
CA GLY A 124 -23.82 5.08 -30.12
C GLY A 124 -23.29 4.90 -31.53
N ALA A 125 -23.02 3.66 -31.98
CA ALA A 125 -22.72 3.40 -33.39
C ALA A 125 -23.91 3.76 -34.29
N THR A 126 -23.64 4.47 -35.37
CA THR A 126 -24.59 4.80 -36.43
C THR A 126 -24.40 3.85 -37.61
N ASP A 127 -25.36 3.77 -38.53
CA ASP A 127 -25.22 2.92 -39.72
C ASP A 127 -23.98 3.29 -40.56
N ALA A 128 -23.55 4.56 -40.52
CA ALA A 128 -22.38 5.05 -41.24
C ALA A 128 -21.03 4.58 -40.66
N ASN A 129 -20.96 4.24 -39.37
CA ASN A 129 -19.71 3.84 -38.72
C ASN A 129 -19.75 2.43 -38.09
N LEU A 130 -20.91 1.75 -38.10
CA LEU A 130 -21.09 0.46 -37.44
C LEU A 130 -20.11 -0.59 -37.96
N SER A 131 -19.93 -0.70 -39.27
CA SER A 131 -19.00 -1.68 -39.85
C SER A 131 -17.56 -1.43 -39.41
N LEU A 132 -17.13 -0.16 -39.35
CA LEU A 132 -15.79 0.22 -38.89
C LEU A 132 -15.63 -0.06 -37.39
N ALA A 133 -16.65 0.25 -36.58
CA ALA A 133 -16.64 -0.01 -35.15
C ALA A 133 -16.58 -1.52 -34.88
N HIS A 134 -17.34 -2.33 -35.61
CA HIS A 134 -17.30 -3.78 -35.54
C HIS A 134 -15.91 -4.31 -35.88
N ASP A 135 -15.36 -3.92 -37.04
CA ASP A 135 -14.06 -4.36 -37.51
C ASP A 135 -12.92 -4.01 -36.55
N TYR A 136 -12.92 -2.79 -36.01
CA TYR A 136 -11.94 -2.34 -35.02
C TYR A 136 -12.14 -3.04 -33.67
N GLY A 137 -13.37 -3.00 -33.16
CA GLY A 137 -13.75 -3.54 -31.85
C GLY A 137 -13.49 -5.03 -31.72
N PHE A 138 -13.78 -5.82 -32.76
CA PHE A 138 -13.55 -7.26 -32.75
C PHE A 138 -12.09 -7.62 -32.47
N ILE A 139 -11.16 -6.94 -33.15
CA ILE A 139 -9.72 -7.15 -32.99
C ILE A 139 -9.26 -6.70 -31.60
N ILE A 140 -9.69 -5.52 -31.15
CA ILE A 140 -9.33 -4.97 -29.84
C ILE A 140 -9.85 -5.83 -28.69
N TYR A 141 -11.12 -6.26 -28.75
CA TYR A 141 -11.72 -7.07 -27.70
C TYR A 141 -11.06 -8.43 -27.57
N PHE A 142 -10.68 -9.07 -28.68
CA PHE A 142 -9.98 -10.35 -28.64
C PHE A 142 -8.71 -10.31 -27.77
N MET A 143 -7.98 -9.18 -27.78
CA MET A 143 -6.77 -8.98 -26.97
C MET A 143 -7.07 -8.63 -25.49
N MET A 144 -8.31 -8.26 -25.15
CA MET A 144 -8.69 -7.76 -23.83
C MET A 144 -8.24 -8.65 -22.66
N PRO A 145 -8.41 -9.98 -22.65
CA PRO A 145 -7.95 -10.82 -21.54
C PRO A 145 -6.47 -10.67 -21.22
N LEU A 146 -5.62 -10.60 -22.25
CA LEU A 146 -4.18 -10.44 -22.08
C LEU A 146 -3.80 -9.00 -21.75
N ALA A 147 -4.48 -8.02 -22.35
CA ALA A 147 -4.29 -6.60 -22.04
C ALA A 147 -4.61 -6.28 -20.58
N LEU A 148 -5.68 -6.87 -20.01
CA LEU A 148 -6.01 -6.68 -18.61
C LEU A 148 -4.93 -7.28 -17.70
N VAL A 149 -4.45 -8.49 -18.00
CA VAL A 149 -3.34 -9.09 -17.25
C VAL A 149 -2.06 -8.27 -17.36
N GLN A 150 -1.75 -7.73 -18.54
CA GLN A 150 -0.59 -6.87 -18.76
C GLN A 150 -0.63 -5.64 -17.86
N ASN A 151 -1.77 -4.95 -17.78
CA ASN A 151 -1.89 -3.75 -16.97
C ASN A 151 -1.92 -4.07 -15.46
N THR A 152 -2.58 -5.17 -15.06
CA THR A 152 -2.52 -5.71 -13.70
C THR A 152 -1.07 -6.00 -13.29
N LEU A 153 -0.30 -6.67 -14.14
CA LEU A 153 1.12 -6.94 -13.91
C LEU A 153 1.94 -5.66 -13.84
N ALA A 154 1.66 -4.67 -14.69
CA ALA A 154 2.38 -3.39 -14.63
C ALA A 154 2.25 -2.72 -13.25
N SER A 155 1.06 -2.72 -12.63
CA SER A 155 0.88 -2.26 -11.24
C SER A 155 1.65 -3.11 -10.23
N ILE A 156 1.62 -4.43 -10.37
CA ILE A 156 2.32 -5.35 -9.46
C ILE A 156 3.85 -5.22 -9.57
N ILE A 157 4.40 -5.05 -10.78
CA ILE A 157 5.83 -4.86 -11.04
C ILE A 157 6.34 -3.57 -10.38
N ARG A 158 5.53 -2.49 -10.41
CA ARG A 158 5.83 -1.26 -9.67
C ARG A 158 5.90 -1.53 -8.17
N ALA A 159 4.91 -2.23 -7.62
CA ALA A 159 4.85 -2.61 -6.21
C ALA A 159 5.98 -3.54 -5.75
N ASP A 160 6.45 -4.42 -6.63
CA ASP A 160 7.60 -5.30 -6.39
C ASP A 160 8.95 -4.55 -6.41
N GLY A 161 8.95 -3.25 -6.71
CA GLY A 161 10.14 -2.40 -6.66
C GLY A 161 10.90 -2.29 -7.99
N SER A 162 10.23 -2.50 -9.12
CA SER A 162 10.83 -2.41 -10.46
C SER A 162 10.07 -1.49 -11.42
N PRO A 163 9.81 -0.22 -11.06
CA PRO A 163 9.01 0.70 -11.87
C PRO A 163 9.61 1.00 -13.25
N ARG A 164 10.95 0.98 -13.39
CA ARG A 164 11.61 1.09 -14.70
C ARG A 164 11.28 -0.07 -15.63
N TYR A 165 11.13 -1.29 -15.09
CA TYR A 165 10.79 -2.45 -15.90
C TYR A 165 9.37 -2.31 -16.46
N ALA A 166 8.41 -1.92 -15.61
CA ALA A 166 7.03 -1.64 -16.03
C ALA A 166 6.99 -0.52 -17.09
N MET A 167 7.77 0.54 -16.91
CA MET A 167 7.90 1.62 -17.90
C MET A 167 8.45 1.14 -19.24
N CYS A 168 9.55 0.38 -19.24
CA CYS A 168 10.12 -0.16 -20.48
C CYS A 168 9.15 -1.09 -21.20
N ALA A 169 8.39 -1.92 -20.48
CA ALA A 169 7.37 -2.78 -21.09
C ALA A 169 6.33 -1.95 -21.87
N MET A 170 5.79 -0.90 -21.24
CA MET A 170 4.82 0.00 -21.88
C MET A 170 5.43 0.81 -23.02
N LEU A 171 6.67 1.30 -22.87
CA LEU A 171 7.36 2.07 -23.90
C LEU A 171 7.59 1.24 -25.16
N VAL A 172 8.04 -0.02 -25.03
CA VAL A 172 8.25 -0.90 -26.19
C VAL A 172 6.94 -1.13 -26.94
N GLY A 173 5.84 -1.41 -26.23
CA GLY A 173 4.53 -1.55 -26.88
C GLY A 173 4.06 -0.29 -27.58
N ALA A 174 4.21 0.86 -26.92
CA ALA A 174 3.83 2.15 -27.51
C ALA A 174 4.66 2.48 -28.75
N VAL A 175 5.97 2.22 -28.75
CA VAL A 175 6.83 2.43 -29.93
C VAL A 175 6.43 1.49 -31.07
N ILE A 176 6.15 0.22 -30.78
CA ILE A 176 5.65 -0.73 -31.78
C ILE A 176 4.34 -0.26 -32.38
N ASN A 177 3.42 0.25 -31.57
CA ASN A 177 2.14 0.79 -32.06
C ASN A 177 2.34 2.07 -32.88
N ILE A 178 3.10 3.06 -32.39
CA ILE A 178 3.37 4.33 -33.10
C ILE A 178 4.02 4.10 -34.47
N ILE A 179 4.89 3.09 -34.61
CA ILE A 179 5.50 2.72 -35.90
C ILE A 179 4.55 1.85 -36.72
N GLY A 180 3.84 0.93 -36.05
CA GLY A 180 2.94 -0.03 -36.69
C GLY A 180 1.72 0.62 -37.32
N ASP A 181 1.15 1.67 -36.71
CA ASP A 181 -0.05 2.37 -37.20
C ASP A 181 0.16 2.93 -38.61
N PRO A 182 1.16 3.80 -38.90
CA PRO A 182 1.32 4.35 -40.23
C PRO A 182 1.71 3.28 -41.27
N VAL A 183 2.44 2.25 -40.85
CA VAL A 183 2.77 1.12 -41.74
C VAL A 183 1.50 0.34 -42.11
N ALA A 184 0.68 -0.02 -41.13
CA ALA A 184 -0.52 -0.81 -41.38
C ALA A 184 -1.61 0.00 -42.11
N ILE A 185 -1.79 1.27 -41.75
CA ILE A 185 -2.82 2.13 -42.31
C ILE A 185 -2.45 2.58 -43.73
N PHE A 186 -1.26 3.14 -43.94
CA PHE A 186 -0.90 3.79 -45.21
C PHE A 186 -0.09 2.89 -46.15
N VAL A 187 0.85 2.10 -45.62
CA VAL A 187 1.72 1.26 -46.47
C VAL A 187 1.01 -0.02 -46.88
N LEU A 188 0.34 -0.68 -45.93
CA LEU A 188 -0.38 -1.93 -46.16
C LEU A 188 -1.85 -1.70 -46.56
N ASN A 189 -2.35 -0.46 -46.52
CA ASN A 189 -3.73 -0.09 -46.85
C ASN A 189 -4.79 -0.90 -46.09
N MET A 190 -4.51 -1.28 -44.83
CA MET A 190 -5.42 -2.08 -44.01
C MET A 190 -6.49 -1.24 -43.29
N GLY A 191 -6.47 0.08 -43.47
CA GLY A 191 -7.42 1.01 -42.86
C GLY A 191 -7.53 0.83 -41.34
N ILE A 192 -8.76 0.84 -40.81
CA ILE A 192 -9.01 0.76 -39.36
C ILE A 192 -8.60 -0.59 -38.76
N LYS A 193 -8.64 -1.69 -39.53
CA LYS A 193 -8.14 -3.00 -39.09
C LYS A 193 -6.63 -2.94 -38.85
N GLY A 194 -5.91 -2.22 -39.71
CA GLY A 194 -4.48 -2.00 -39.56
C GLY A 194 -4.11 -1.36 -38.23
N ALA A 195 -4.81 -0.28 -37.86
CA ALA A 195 -4.66 0.39 -36.56
C ALA A 195 -4.91 -0.58 -35.38
N ALA A 196 -5.97 -1.39 -35.46
CA ALA A 196 -6.27 -2.38 -34.43
C ALA A 196 -5.15 -3.43 -34.29
N TYR A 197 -4.63 -3.95 -35.41
CA TYR A 197 -3.54 -4.94 -35.39
C TYR A 197 -2.25 -4.37 -34.79
N ALA A 198 -1.88 -3.14 -35.16
CA ALA A 198 -0.72 -2.46 -34.58
C ALA A 198 -0.88 -2.24 -33.06
N THR A 199 -2.08 -1.86 -32.63
CA THR A 199 -2.42 -1.71 -31.20
C THR A 199 -2.26 -3.03 -30.44
N ILE A 200 -2.90 -4.12 -30.90
CA ILE A 200 -2.83 -5.40 -30.19
C ILE A 200 -1.42 -6.00 -30.21
N LEU A 201 -0.64 -5.77 -31.26
CA LEU A 201 0.75 -6.19 -31.33
C LEU A 201 1.60 -5.50 -30.26
N GLY A 202 1.47 -4.18 -30.13
CA GLY A 202 2.15 -3.41 -29.08
C GLY A 202 1.75 -3.86 -27.67
N GLN A 203 0.44 -4.10 -27.44
CA GLN A 203 -0.06 -4.63 -26.18
C GLN A 203 0.44 -6.05 -25.89
N PHE A 204 0.50 -6.91 -26.91
CA PHE A 204 0.95 -8.29 -26.77
C PHE A 204 2.43 -8.37 -26.43
N VAL A 205 3.28 -7.57 -27.09
CA VAL A 205 4.70 -7.48 -26.74
C VAL A 205 4.87 -6.93 -25.32
N SER A 206 4.10 -5.91 -24.93
CA SER A 206 4.10 -5.39 -23.56
C SER A 206 3.69 -6.47 -22.54
N PHE A 207 2.68 -7.26 -22.86
CA PHE A 207 2.22 -8.39 -22.06
C PHE A 207 3.34 -9.43 -21.87
N LEU A 208 4.01 -9.83 -22.96
CA LEU A 208 5.13 -10.77 -22.89
C LEU A 208 6.25 -10.25 -22.01
N ILE A 209 6.62 -8.97 -22.13
CA ILE A 209 7.64 -8.36 -21.27
C ILE A 209 7.19 -8.40 -19.80
N CYS A 210 5.95 -8.02 -19.49
CA CYS A 210 5.39 -8.11 -18.14
C CYS A 210 5.37 -9.55 -17.59
N VAL A 211 5.05 -10.55 -18.42
CA VAL A 211 5.06 -11.97 -18.02
C VAL A 211 6.50 -12.47 -17.78
N LEU A 212 7.46 -12.07 -18.61
CA LEU A 212 8.87 -12.40 -18.41
C LEU A 212 9.40 -11.87 -17.07
N TYR A 213 8.84 -10.76 -16.54
CA TYR A 213 9.17 -10.27 -15.21
C TYR A 213 8.88 -11.28 -14.09
N LEU A 214 7.89 -12.17 -14.26
CA LEU A 214 7.54 -13.16 -13.23
C LEU A 214 8.69 -14.12 -12.89
N THR A 215 9.68 -14.25 -13.79
CA THR A 215 10.92 -15.01 -13.55
C THR A 215 11.98 -14.21 -12.78
N LYS A 216 11.80 -12.89 -12.67
CA LYS A 216 12.73 -11.91 -12.07
C LYS A 216 12.15 -11.19 -10.85
N SER A 217 10.96 -11.59 -10.39
CA SER A 217 10.27 -10.96 -9.26
C SER A 217 11.10 -11.03 -7.99
N LYS A 218 11.09 -9.94 -7.22
CA LYS A 218 11.95 -9.75 -6.05
C LYS A 218 11.29 -10.25 -4.77
N THR A 219 9.97 -10.06 -4.63
CA THR A 219 9.21 -10.38 -3.42
C THR A 219 8.32 -11.61 -3.55
N PHE A 220 8.01 -12.04 -4.77
CA PHE A 220 7.10 -13.16 -5.00
C PHE A 220 7.64 -14.20 -5.99
N LYS A 221 7.09 -15.43 -5.95
CA LYS A 221 7.32 -16.48 -6.94
C LYS A 221 5.99 -17.08 -7.35
N ILE A 222 5.75 -17.18 -8.66
CA ILE A 222 4.51 -17.74 -9.18
C ILE A 222 4.68 -19.24 -9.42
N CYS A 223 3.75 -20.01 -8.86
CA CYS A 223 3.60 -21.45 -9.09
C CYS A 223 2.14 -21.74 -9.46
N LEU A 224 1.83 -22.94 -9.95
CA LEU A 224 0.44 -23.35 -10.23
C LEU A 224 -0.50 -23.14 -9.04
N ASN A 225 -0.02 -23.36 -7.81
CA ASN A 225 -0.81 -23.15 -6.59
C ASN A 225 -1.16 -21.66 -6.35
N SER A 226 -0.38 -20.71 -6.90
CA SER A 226 -0.67 -19.28 -6.80
C SER A 226 -1.98 -18.89 -7.50
N PHE A 227 -2.43 -19.69 -8.46
CA PHE A 227 -3.67 -19.48 -9.21
C PHE A 227 -4.89 -20.16 -8.59
N ARG A 228 -4.75 -20.83 -7.43
CA ARG A 228 -5.92 -21.37 -6.72
C ARG A 228 -6.79 -20.22 -6.19
N PRO A 229 -8.07 -20.13 -6.60
CA PRO A 229 -8.96 -19.09 -6.12
C PRO A 229 -9.06 -19.09 -4.60
N ASN A 230 -8.83 -17.95 -3.97
CA ASN A 230 -9.00 -17.75 -2.53
C ASN A 230 -9.88 -16.51 -2.27
N ALA A 231 -11.06 -16.75 -1.70
CA ALA A 231 -12.07 -15.70 -1.49
C ALA A 231 -11.60 -14.60 -0.54
N ASP A 232 -10.85 -14.92 0.51
CA ASP A 232 -10.38 -13.94 1.50
C ASP A 232 -9.32 -13.01 0.90
N ILE A 233 -8.37 -13.59 0.16
CA ILE A 233 -7.36 -12.84 -0.59
C ILE A 233 -8.04 -11.94 -1.63
N LEU A 234 -8.99 -12.49 -2.39
CA LEU A 234 -9.70 -11.75 -3.42
C LEU A 234 -10.52 -10.61 -2.84
N LYS A 235 -11.23 -10.85 -1.72
CA LYS A 235 -11.99 -9.82 -1.00
C LYS A 235 -11.09 -8.65 -0.61
N ARG A 236 -9.89 -8.92 -0.08
CA ARG A 236 -8.92 -7.87 0.27
C ARG A 236 -8.45 -7.08 -0.95
N ILE A 237 -8.10 -7.76 -2.05
CA ILE A 237 -7.62 -7.14 -3.29
C ILE A 237 -8.72 -6.26 -3.89
N VAL A 238 -9.93 -6.80 -4.07
CA VAL A 238 -11.08 -6.07 -4.61
C VAL A 238 -11.38 -4.86 -3.75
N THR A 239 -11.44 -5.02 -2.42
CA THR A 239 -11.73 -3.90 -1.50
C THR A 239 -10.73 -2.75 -1.66
N LEU A 240 -9.44 -3.05 -1.86
CA LEU A 240 -8.41 -2.03 -2.09
C LEU A 240 -8.51 -1.41 -3.49
N GLY A 241 -8.78 -2.21 -4.51
CA GLY A 241 -8.84 -1.76 -5.91
C GLY A 241 -10.14 -1.07 -6.32
N THR A 242 -11.22 -1.23 -5.55
CA THR A 242 -12.54 -0.64 -5.89
C THR A 242 -12.46 0.86 -6.14
N SER A 243 -11.58 1.56 -5.42
CA SER A 243 -11.28 2.98 -5.62
C SER A 243 -10.88 3.29 -7.07
N SER A 244 -9.94 2.51 -7.63
CA SER A 244 -9.45 2.71 -9.00
C SER A 244 -10.51 2.35 -10.03
N PHE A 245 -11.26 1.26 -9.81
CA PHE A 245 -12.36 0.86 -10.70
C PHE A 245 -13.46 1.93 -10.77
N LEU A 246 -13.94 2.39 -9.61
CA LEU A 246 -14.98 3.40 -9.55
C LEU A 246 -14.52 4.72 -10.14
N THR A 247 -13.24 5.10 -9.98
CA THR A 247 -12.69 6.28 -10.65
C THR A 247 -12.83 6.18 -12.17
N GLN A 248 -12.53 5.02 -12.77
CA GLN A 248 -12.69 4.84 -14.21
C GLN A 248 -14.15 4.88 -14.64
N LEU A 249 -15.05 4.24 -13.88
CA LEU A 249 -16.48 4.28 -14.16
C LEU A 249 -17.04 5.70 -14.07
N SER A 250 -16.62 6.47 -13.06
CA SER A 250 -16.99 7.87 -12.88
C SER A 250 -16.55 8.74 -14.05
N ILE A 251 -15.36 8.53 -14.61
CA ILE A 251 -14.88 9.25 -15.80
C ILE A 251 -15.82 9.02 -17.00
N VAL A 252 -16.24 7.77 -17.24
CA VAL A 252 -17.17 7.43 -18.33
C VAL A 252 -18.52 8.13 -18.12
N VAL A 253 -19.09 8.02 -16.92
CA VAL A 253 -20.39 8.63 -16.58
C VAL A 253 -20.35 10.15 -16.72
N ILE A 254 -19.31 10.81 -16.19
CA ILE A 254 -19.12 12.26 -16.31
C ILE A 254 -19.05 12.67 -17.78
N THR A 255 -18.28 11.93 -18.59
CA THR A 255 -18.10 12.26 -20.01
C THR A 255 -19.43 12.19 -20.75
N ILE A 256 -20.21 11.14 -20.53
CA ILE A 256 -21.54 10.99 -21.16
C ILE A 256 -22.47 12.13 -20.73
N ILE A 257 -22.58 12.38 -19.42
CA ILE A 257 -23.46 13.43 -18.88
C ILE A 257 -23.06 14.81 -19.42
N ASN A 258 -21.78 15.17 -19.37
CA ASN A 258 -21.32 16.45 -19.88
C ASN A 258 -21.53 16.57 -21.39
N ASN A 259 -21.30 15.53 -22.18
CA ASN A 259 -21.57 15.56 -23.62
C ASN A 259 -23.05 15.84 -23.92
N ILE A 260 -23.97 15.15 -23.24
CA ILE A 260 -25.42 15.38 -23.39
C ILE A 260 -25.80 16.81 -23.02
N LEU A 261 -25.27 17.31 -21.90
CA LEU A 261 -25.57 18.67 -21.43
C LEU A 261 -24.96 19.74 -22.34
N LEU A 262 -23.75 19.54 -22.85
CA LEU A 262 -23.08 20.46 -23.78
C LEU A 262 -23.87 20.59 -25.08
N VAL A 263 -24.39 19.49 -25.63
CA VAL A 263 -25.26 19.52 -26.80
C VAL A 263 -26.55 20.29 -26.49
N LYS A 264 -27.22 19.95 -25.38
CA LYS A 264 -28.50 20.56 -24.99
C LYS A 264 -28.38 22.08 -24.76
N TYR A 265 -27.44 22.50 -23.92
CA TYR A 265 -27.24 23.92 -23.60
C TYR A 265 -26.51 24.68 -24.70
N GLY A 266 -25.65 23.99 -25.47
CA GLY A 266 -24.97 24.55 -26.64
C GLY A 266 -25.95 24.91 -27.75
N ALA A 267 -26.87 24.00 -28.09
CA ALA A 267 -27.90 24.25 -29.10
C ALA A 267 -28.80 25.46 -28.77
N ALA A 268 -28.99 25.76 -27.48
CA ALA A 268 -29.75 26.91 -27.00
C ALA A 268 -28.90 28.20 -26.86
N SER A 269 -27.63 28.17 -27.25
CA SER A 269 -26.68 29.28 -27.11
C SER A 269 -26.19 29.79 -28.46
N VAL A 270 -25.51 30.93 -28.47
CA VAL A 270 -24.87 31.51 -29.66
C VAL A 270 -23.80 30.59 -30.29
N TYR A 271 -23.30 29.60 -29.54
CA TYR A 271 -22.23 28.70 -29.97
C TYR A 271 -22.74 27.47 -30.74
N GLY A 272 -24.04 27.18 -30.71
CA GLY A 272 -24.58 25.93 -31.25
C GLY A 272 -24.13 24.69 -30.46
N ALA A 273 -24.55 23.51 -30.92
CA ALA A 273 -24.24 22.25 -30.23
C ALA A 273 -22.77 21.81 -30.37
N ASP A 274 -22.12 22.18 -31.49
CA ASP A 274 -20.84 21.59 -31.88
C ASP A 274 -19.64 22.27 -31.23
N ILE A 275 -19.63 23.61 -31.15
CA ILE A 275 -18.50 24.37 -30.58
C ILE A 275 -18.22 23.96 -29.12
N PRO A 276 -19.22 23.91 -28.22
CA PRO A 276 -18.96 23.56 -26.82
C PRO A 276 -18.47 22.11 -26.64
N LEU A 277 -19.00 21.19 -27.45
CA LEU A 277 -18.57 19.79 -27.44
C LEU A 277 -17.12 19.66 -27.91
N ALA A 278 -16.75 20.31 -29.01
CA ALA A 278 -15.40 20.30 -29.55
C ALA A 278 -14.39 20.94 -28.57
N ALA A 279 -14.75 22.07 -27.94
CA ALA A 279 -13.92 22.72 -26.93
C ALA A 279 -13.70 21.81 -25.70
N PHE A 280 -14.75 21.13 -25.25
CA PHE A 280 -14.67 20.21 -24.11
C PHE A 280 -13.70 19.05 -24.37
N VAL A 281 -13.70 18.47 -25.58
CA VAL A 281 -12.77 17.39 -25.95
C VAL A 281 -11.32 17.85 -25.78
N VAL A 282 -10.96 19.03 -26.29
CA VAL A 282 -9.59 19.58 -26.17
C VAL A 282 -9.22 19.80 -24.71
N ILE A 283 -10.10 20.43 -23.93
CA ILE A 283 -9.89 20.72 -22.51
C ILE A 283 -9.68 19.43 -21.72
N MET A 284 -10.48 18.39 -21.98
CA MET A 284 -10.37 17.10 -21.29
C MET A 284 -9.06 16.37 -21.62
N LYS A 285 -8.53 16.50 -22.86
CA LYS A 285 -7.22 15.94 -23.22
C LYS A 285 -6.09 16.62 -22.44
N LEU A 286 -6.11 17.96 -22.34
CA LEU A 286 -5.14 18.72 -21.55
C LEU A 286 -5.23 18.39 -20.06
N PHE A 287 -6.45 18.31 -19.53
CA PHE A 287 -6.71 17.87 -18.16
C PHE A 287 -6.12 16.48 -17.88
N GLN A 288 -6.32 15.52 -18.79
CA GLN A 288 -5.84 14.15 -18.65
C GLN A 288 -4.31 14.07 -18.60
N ILE A 289 -3.60 14.92 -19.35
CA ILE A 289 -2.13 14.98 -19.31
C ILE A 289 -1.66 15.36 -17.90
N VAL A 290 -2.20 16.44 -17.32
CA VAL A 290 -1.83 16.90 -15.98
C VAL A 290 -2.21 15.87 -14.92
N LEU A 291 -3.41 15.29 -15.04
CA LEU A 291 -3.89 14.26 -14.12
C LEU A 291 -3.00 13.01 -14.15
N ASN A 292 -2.55 12.57 -15.33
CA ASN A 292 -1.65 11.43 -15.47
C ASN A 292 -0.29 11.68 -14.81
N ILE A 293 0.23 12.91 -14.83
CA ILE A 293 1.46 13.26 -14.11
C ILE A 293 1.23 13.13 -12.60
N ALA A 294 0.14 13.69 -12.08
CA ALA A 294 -0.21 13.62 -10.66
C ALA A 294 -0.41 12.17 -10.19
N ILE A 295 -1.18 11.37 -10.94
CA ILE A 295 -1.37 9.94 -10.68
C ILE A 295 -0.04 9.20 -10.75
N GLY A 296 0.83 9.53 -11.71
CA GLY A 296 2.16 8.92 -11.84
C GLY A 296 3.05 9.16 -10.60
N ILE A 297 2.98 10.35 -10.00
CA ILE A 297 3.66 10.64 -8.73
C ILE A 297 3.14 9.73 -7.62
N ALA A 298 1.81 9.65 -7.47
CA ALA A 298 1.17 8.87 -6.40
C ALA A 298 1.37 7.35 -6.57
N ALA A 299 1.12 6.82 -7.76
CA ALA A 299 1.28 5.41 -8.09
C ALA A 299 2.75 4.96 -8.00
N GLY A 300 3.70 5.84 -8.34
CA GLY A 300 5.12 5.59 -8.09
C GLY A 300 5.47 5.58 -6.60
N ALA A 301 4.81 6.39 -5.78
CA ALA A 301 5.02 6.42 -4.35
C ALA A 301 4.36 5.25 -3.59
N GLN A 302 3.31 4.65 -4.16
CA GLN A 302 2.52 3.57 -3.55
C GLN A 302 3.35 2.43 -2.95
N PRO A 303 4.40 1.88 -3.60
CA PRO A 303 5.20 0.80 -3.04
C PRO A 303 5.97 1.23 -1.79
N ILE A 304 6.48 2.47 -1.81
CA ILE A 304 7.27 3.05 -0.73
C ILE A 304 6.37 3.36 0.47
N VAL A 305 5.19 3.94 0.21
CA VAL A 305 4.18 4.27 1.22
C VAL A 305 3.65 3.01 1.87
N GLY A 306 3.21 2.03 1.08
CA GLY A 306 2.65 0.78 1.58
C GLY A 306 3.65 0.00 2.42
N TYR A 307 4.92 -0.12 1.98
CA TYR A 307 5.97 -0.76 2.76
C TYR A 307 6.24 -0.07 4.10
N ASN A 308 6.47 1.24 4.09
CA ASN A 308 6.78 1.98 5.32
C ASN A 308 5.60 2.01 6.28
N TYR A 309 4.37 2.02 5.77
CA TYR A 309 3.17 1.90 6.60
C TYR A 309 3.07 0.50 7.23
N GLY A 310 3.24 -0.57 6.42
CA GLY A 310 3.25 -1.94 6.94
C GLY A 310 4.36 -2.20 7.96
N ALA A 311 5.51 -1.55 7.79
CA ALA A 311 6.64 -1.63 8.71
C ALA A 311 6.51 -0.74 9.96
N GLY A 312 5.40 -0.01 10.14
CA GLY A 312 5.17 0.89 11.28
C GLY A 312 5.98 2.19 11.26
N ASN A 313 6.67 2.49 10.15
CA ASN A 313 7.49 3.69 9.97
C ASN A 313 6.63 4.91 9.58
N HIS A 314 5.67 5.26 10.44
CA HIS A 314 4.70 6.33 10.18
C HIS A 314 5.39 7.68 9.89
N SER A 315 6.51 8.00 10.54
CA SER A 315 7.29 9.23 10.28
C SER A 315 7.69 9.37 8.79
N ARG A 316 8.15 8.28 8.17
CA ARG A 316 8.52 8.25 6.75
C ARG A 316 7.30 8.34 5.85
N VAL A 317 6.18 7.73 6.25
CA VAL A 317 4.88 7.87 5.56
C VAL A 317 4.44 9.34 5.52
N GLN A 318 4.66 10.11 6.59
CA GLN A 318 4.37 11.55 6.64
C GLN A 318 5.21 12.35 5.66
N GLN A 319 6.51 12.04 5.63
CA GLN A 319 7.45 12.70 4.74
C GLN A 319 7.12 12.40 3.27
N LEU A 320 6.74 11.15 2.96
CA LEU A 320 6.26 10.75 1.64
C LEU A 320 5.04 11.56 1.22
N LEU A 321 4.00 11.64 2.05
CA LEU A 321 2.79 12.41 1.76
C LEU A 321 3.12 13.89 1.46
N LYS A 322 3.97 14.52 2.29
CA LYS A 322 4.40 15.91 2.09
C LYS A 322 5.13 16.08 0.75
N LEU A 323 6.02 15.17 0.39
CA LEU A 323 6.75 15.23 -0.89
C LEU A 323 5.83 14.99 -2.09
N ILE A 324 4.93 14.01 -2.00
CA ILE A 324 3.95 13.68 -3.03
C ILE A 324 3.07 14.91 -3.30
N VAL A 325 2.50 15.54 -2.27
CA VAL A 325 1.68 16.75 -2.38
C VAL A 325 2.52 17.91 -2.92
N LYS A 326 3.73 18.14 -2.39
CA LYS A 326 4.62 19.22 -2.86
C LYS A 326 4.89 19.12 -4.36
N TRP A 327 5.29 17.96 -4.86
CA TRP A 327 5.59 17.79 -6.29
C TRP A 327 4.34 17.86 -7.15
N THR A 328 3.21 17.35 -6.67
CA THR A 328 1.92 17.50 -7.36
C THR A 328 1.55 18.98 -7.50
N VAL A 329 1.65 19.75 -6.43
CA VAL A 329 1.40 21.20 -6.44
C VAL A 329 2.32 21.92 -7.40
N ILE A 330 3.63 21.63 -7.39
CA ILE A 330 4.60 22.24 -8.32
C ILE A 330 4.19 21.99 -9.77
N VAL A 331 3.87 20.74 -10.13
CA VAL A 331 3.43 20.39 -11.49
C VAL A 331 2.16 21.15 -11.84
N CYS A 332 1.14 21.14 -10.98
CA CYS A 332 -0.12 21.82 -11.25
C CYS A 332 0.07 23.34 -11.41
N VAL A 333 0.86 23.98 -10.57
CA VAL A 333 1.15 25.42 -10.69
C VAL A 333 1.82 25.73 -12.02
N VAL A 334 2.83 24.93 -12.43
CA VAL A 334 3.49 25.10 -13.73
C VAL A 334 2.48 24.93 -14.87
N CYS A 335 1.66 23.88 -14.84
CA CYS A 335 0.65 23.65 -15.87
C CYS A 335 -0.40 24.77 -15.92
N THR A 336 -0.90 25.24 -14.77
CA THR A 336 -1.86 26.36 -14.71
C THR A 336 -1.27 27.63 -15.31
N VAL A 337 -0.03 27.98 -14.94
CA VAL A 337 0.65 29.16 -15.53
C VAL A 337 0.79 29.00 -17.05
N VAL A 338 1.21 27.83 -17.52
CA VAL A 338 1.38 27.57 -18.95
C VAL A 338 0.04 27.67 -19.72
N PHE A 339 -1.04 27.12 -19.16
CA PHE A 339 -2.37 27.19 -19.79
C PHE A 339 -2.98 28.59 -19.75
N GLU A 340 -2.70 29.39 -18.73
CA GLU A 340 -3.20 30.77 -18.63
C GLU A 340 -2.47 31.74 -19.56
N VAL A 341 -1.15 31.55 -19.72
CA VAL A 341 -0.29 32.41 -20.56
C VAL A 341 -0.41 32.05 -22.04
N PHE A 342 -0.50 30.76 -22.38
CA PHE A 342 -0.51 30.29 -23.77
C PHE A 342 -1.76 29.46 -24.14
N PRO A 343 -3.00 29.89 -23.82
CA PRO A 343 -4.19 29.08 -24.07
C PRO A 343 -4.41 28.86 -25.58
N LEU A 344 -4.12 29.88 -26.40
CA LEU A 344 -4.31 29.83 -27.86
C LEU A 344 -3.47 28.73 -28.51
N PHE A 345 -2.22 28.57 -28.07
CA PHE A 345 -1.31 27.55 -28.58
C PHE A 345 -1.90 26.15 -28.40
N PHE A 346 -2.44 25.85 -27.21
CA PHE A 346 -3.04 24.54 -26.93
C PHE A 346 -4.35 24.33 -27.68
N ILE A 347 -5.19 25.35 -27.83
CA ILE A 347 -6.44 25.24 -28.58
C ILE A 347 -6.17 25.03 -30.08
N GLN A 348 -5.25 25.78 -30.67
CA GLN A 348 -4.90 25.68 -32.09
C GLN A 348 -4.18 24.39 -32.46
N MET A 349 -3.47 23.76 -31.52
CA MET A 349 -2.82 22.46 -31.75
C MET A 349 -3.82 21.36 -32.17
N PHE A 350 -5.10 21.52 -31.86
CA PHE A 350 -6.16 20.58 -32.22
C PHE A 350 -6.94 20.97 -33.49
N GLY A 351 -6.52 22.01 -34.21
CA GLY A 351 -6.97 22.30 -35.59
C GLY A 351 -8.41 22.80 -35.72
N ALA A 352 -8.95 23.44 -34.70
CA ALA A 352 -10.29 24.02 -34.75
C ALA A 352 -10.22 25.52 -35.05
N ASP A 353 -10.84 25.89 -36.18
CA ASP A 353 -10.82 27.24 -36.73
C ASP A 353 -12.12 28.00 -36.43
N GLY A 354 -12.01 29.33 -36.32
CA GLY A 354 -13.14 30.23 -36.11
C GLY A 354 -13.01 31.08 -34.86
N GLU A 355 -13.31 32.37 -34.99
CA GLU A 355 -13.20 33.34 -33.91
C GLU A 355 -14.09 32.96 -32.71
N LEU A 356 -15.35 32.57 -32.99
CA LEU A 356 -16.32 32.19 -31.97
C LEU A 356 -15.89 30.93 -31.19
N TYR A 357 -15.37 29.91 -31.89
CA TYR A 357 -14.84 28.71 -31.27
C TYR A 357 -13.66 29.04 -30.36
N THR A 358 -12.70 29.83 -30.87
CA THR A 358 -11.47 30.16 -30.15
C THR A 358 -11.78 30.94 -28.88
N GLN A 359 -12.66 31.95 -28.96
CA GLN A 359 -13.10 32.72 -27.79
C GLN A 359 -13.75 31.83 -26.73
N PHE A 360 -14.65 30.93 -27.14
CA PHE A 360 -15.32 30.01 -26.23
C PHE A 360 -14.34 29.02 -25.59
N ALA A 361 -13.50 28.38 -26.40
CA ALA A 361 -12.56 27.38 -25.94
C ALA A 361 -11.52 27.95 -24.97
N VAL A 362 -10.99 29.15 -25.23
CA VAL A 362 -10.07 29.85 -24.32
C VAL A 362 -10.74 30.16 -22.99
N LEU A 363 -11.97 30.70 -23.02
CA LEU A 363 -12.73 31.00 -21.80
C LEU A 363 -12.96 29.73 -20.97
N CYS A 364 -13.45 28.66 -21.60
CA CYS A 364 -13.76 27.41 -20.94
C CYS A 364 -12.52 26.66 -20.44
N LEU A 365 -11.40 26.74 -21.15
CA LEU A 365 -10.12 26.19 -20.73
C LEU A 365 -9.66 26.83 -19.41
N ARG A 366 -9.69 28.16 -19.34
CA ARG A 366 -9.34 28.92 -18.13
C ARG A 366 -10.24 28.55 -16.95
N ILE A 367 -11.56 28.51 -17.18
CA ILE A 367 -12.53 28.14 -16.14
C ILE A 367 -12.25 26.72 -15.63
N TYR A 368 -12.22 25.73 -16.52
CA TYR A 368 -12.15 24.32 -16.15
C TYR A 368 -10.84 23.94 -15.48
N LEU A 369 -9.72 24.55 -15.90
CA LEU A 369 -8.38 24.22 -15.36
C LEU A 369 -7.90 25.17 -14.25
N SER A 370 -8.67 26.21 -13.91
CA SER A 370 -8.32 27.20 -12.88
C SER A 370 -7.95 26.58 -11.53
N LEU A 371 -8.66 25.52 -11.11
CA LEU A 371 -8.47 24.85 -9.82
C LEU A 371 -7.94 23.41 -9.96
N ILE A 372 -7.25 23.10 -11.06
CA ILE A 372 -6.70 21.75 -11.32
C ILE A 372 -5.77 21.24 -10.20
N ILE A 373 -5.11 22.17 -9.49
CA ILE A 373 -4.30 21.86 -8.31
C ILE A 373 -5.12 21.13 -7.23
N PHE A 374 -6.36 21.55 -6.98
CA PHE A 374 -7.23 20.94 -5.98
C PHE A 374 -7.67 19.55 -6.43
N THR A 375 -8.05 19.38 -7.70
CA THR A 375 -8.38 18.06 -8.24
C THR A 375 -7.21 17.08 -8.10
N CYS A 376 -5.99 17.52 -8.48
CA CYS A 376 -4.82 16.65 -8.45
C CYS A 376 -4.42 16.29 -7.02
N VAL A 377 -4.38 17.25 -6.10
CA VAL A 377 -4.10 16.98 -4.68
C VAL A 377 -5.16 16.05 -4.08
N GLN A 378 -6.43 16.25 -4.40
CA GLN A 378 -7.53 15.39 -3.96
C GLN A 378 -7.31 13.94 -4.41
N LYS A 379 -7.08 13.71 -5.72
CA LYS A 379 -6.88 12.37 -6.30
C LYS A 379 -5.64 11.69 -5.72
N VAL A 380 -4.55 12.43 -5.56
CA VAL A 380 -3.30 11.92 -4.99
C VAL A 380 -3.47 11.52 -3.52
N CYS A 381 -4.24 12.27 -2.73
CA CYS A 381 -4.59 11.88 -1.36
C CYS A 381 -5.44 10.59 -1.33
N ALA A 382 -6.39 10.41 -2.25
CA ALA A 382 -7.17 9.18 -2.34
C ALA A 382 -6.29 7.96 -2.66
N ILE A 383 -5.36 8.07 -3.61
CA ILE A 383 -4.39 7.02 -3.94
C ILE A 383 -3.46 6.73 -2.75
N PHE A 384 -3.08 7.76 -1.98
CA PHE A 384 -2.29 7.58 -0.77
C PHE A 384 -3.05 6.73 0.28
N LEU A 385 -4.34 7.01 0.52
CA LEU A 385 -5.19 6.21 1.43
C LEU A 385 -5.29 4.75 0.99
N GLN A 386 -5.42 4.52 -0.32
CA GLN A 386 -5.41 3.19 -0.92
C GLN A 386 -4.06 2.49 -0.66
N SER A 387 -2.94 3.21 -0.80
CA SER A 387 -1.58 2.68 -0.63
C SER A 387 -1.28 2.21 0.80
N ILE A 388 -1.89 2.82 1.82
CA ILE A 388 -1.77 2.43 3.23
C ILE A 388 -2.82 1.38 3.66
N GLY A 389 -3.67 0.91 2.74
CA GLY A 389 -4.65 -0.13 3.03
C GLY A 389 -5.97 0.35 3.64
N HIS A 390 -6.21 1.67 3.72
CA HIS A 390 -7.41 2.27 4.31
C HIS A 390 -8.57 2.36 3.30
N ALA A 391 -9.02 1.21 2.79
CA ALA A 391 -10.04 1.16 1.73
C ALA A 391 -11.36 1.87 2.08
N LYS A 392 -11.82 1.77 3.34
CA LYS A 392 -13.09 2.38 3.79
C LYS A 392 -13.14 3.89 3.60
N THR A 393 -11.98 4.57 3.68
CA THR A 393 -11.88 6.01 3.44
C THR A 393 -11.41 6.32 2.02
N ALA A 394 -10.54 5.49 1.43
CA ALA A 394 -10.03 5.67 0.07
C ALA A 394 -11.16 5.61 -0.99
N VAL A 395 -12.05 4.63 -0.90
CA VAL A 395 -13.13 4.40 -1.88
C VAL A 395 -14.05 5.63 -2.03
N PRO A 396 -14.74 6.12 -0.97
CA PRO A 396 -15.61 7.28 -1.12
C PRO A 396 -14.83 8.54 -1.50
N LEU A 397 -13.59 8.69 -1.01
CA LEU A 397 -12.77 9.86 -1.35
C LEU A 397 -12.36 9.87 -2.82
N SER A 398 -12.10 8.71 -3.43
CA SER A 398 -11.65 8.60 -4.83
C SER A 398 -12.68 9.11 -5.85
N VAL A 399 -13.98 8.91 -5.56
CA VAL A 399 -15.10 9.32 -6.41
C VAL A 399 -15.74 10.64 -5.97
N LEU A 400 -15.37 11.19 -4.81
CA LEU A 400 -16.01 12.36 -4.21
C LEU A 400 -16.10 13.53 -5.19
N ARG A 401 -14.96 13.92 -5.78
CA ARG A 401 -14.90 15.02 -6.74
C ARG A 401 -15.76 14.74 -7.97
N ASP A 402 -15.78 13.49 -8.41
CA ASP A 402 -16.46 13.09 -9.64
C ASP A 402 -17.99 13.11 -9.46
N VAL A 403 -18.48 12.65 -8.31
CA VAL A 403 -19.89 12.75 -7.93
C VAL A 403 -20.31 14.20 -7.79
N LEU A 404 -19.50 15.03 -7.13
CA LEU A 404 -19.76 16.47 -7.02
C LEU A 404 -19.80 17.13 -8.40
N LEU A 405 -18.88 16.77 -9.30
CA LEU A 405 -18.88 17.28 -10.67
C LEU A 405 -20.16 16.92 -11.41
N ILE A 406 -20.67 15.68 -11.30
CA ILE A 406 -21.95 15.29 -11.90
C ILE A 406 -23.09 16.17 -11.37
N VAL A 407 -23.16 16.35 -10.04
CA VAL A 407 -24.20 17.17 -9.40
C VAL A 407 -24.14 18.63 -9.88
N PHE A 408 -22.95 19.24 -9.89
CA PHE A 408 -22.80 20.63 -10.34
C PHE A 408 -22.99 20.78 -11.85
N SER A 409 -22.62 19.79 -12.66
CA SER A 409 -22.90 19.79 -14.10
C SER A 409 -24.41 19.81 -14.37
N LEU A 410 -25.23 19.22 -13.52
CA LEU A 410 -26.69 19.26 -13.67
C LEU A 410 -27.32 20.58 -13.18
N ILE A 411 -26.73 21.22 -12.16
CA ILE A 411 -27.31 22.38 -11.48
C ILE A 411 -26.81 23.72 -12.06
N VAL A 412 -25.50 23.89 -12.23
CA VAL A 412 -24.89 25.18 -12.59
C VAL A 412 -25.34 25.69 -13.97
N PRO A 413 -25.51 24.85 -15.01
CA PRO A 413 -25.97 25.30 -16.32
C PRO A 413 -27.39 25.89 -16.33
N ILE A 414 -28.22 25.60 -15.32
CA ILE A 414 -29.56 26.18 -15.18
C ILE A 414 -29.46 27.72 -15.09
N PHE A 415 -28.39 28.23 -14.47
CA PHE A 415 -28.16 29.67 -14.30
C PHE A 415 -27.07 30.21 -15.24
N GLY A 416 -26.04 29.41 -15.51
CA GLY A 416 -24.85 29.82 -16.27
C GLY A 416 -24.84 29.38 -17.74
N GLY A 417 -25.93 28.82 -18.25
CA GLY A 417 -26.02 28.29 -19.61
C GLY A 417 -24.93 27.26 -19.90
N VAL A 418 -24.46 27.20 -21.16
CA VAL A 418 -23.44 26.23 -21.58
C VAL A 418 -22.10 26.41 -20.87
N THR A 419 -21.71 27.65 -20.53
CA THR A 419 -20.50 27.91 -19.74
C THR A 419 -20.60 27.38 -18.30
N GLY A 420 -21.82 27.23 -17.77
CA GLY A 420 -22.07 26.66 -16.45
C GLY A 420 -21.56 25.22 -16.30
N ILE A 421 -21.49 24.45 -17.39
CA ILE A 421 -20.96 23.08 -17.38
C ILE A 421 -19.47 23.08 -17.03
N PHE A 422 -18.73 24.09 -17.49
CA PHE A 422 -17.30 24.23 -17.18
C PHE A 422 -17.07 24.77 -15.77
N TRP A 423 -17.93 25.66 -15.29
CA TRP A 423 -17.91 26.14 -13.90
C TRP A 423 -18.19 25.06 -12.87
N ALA A 424 -18.85 23.97 -13.24
CA ALA A 424 -19.09 22.84 -12.36
C ALA A 424 -17.79 22.23 -11.79
N ALA A 425 -16.69 22.24 -12.55
CA ALA A 425 -15.40 21.71 -12.10
C ALA A 425 -14.81 22.49 -10.92
N PRO A 426 -14.58 23.82 -11.00
CA PRO A 426 -14.12 24.60 -9.85
C PRO A 426 -14.99 24.45 -8.58
N PHE A 427 -16.32 24.41 -8.71
CA PHE A 427 -17.21 24.19 -7.56
C PHE A 427 -17.01 22.81 -6.92
N ALA A 428 -16.91 21.76 -7.74
CA ALA A 428 -16.63 20.41 -7.27
C ALA A 428 -15.25 20.33 -6.58
N ASP A 429 -14.24 21.00 -7.15
CA ASP A 429 -12.87 20.97 -6.65
C ASP A 429 -12.73 21.60 -5.26
N ILE A 430 -13.39 22.75 -5.00
CA ILE A 430 -13.37 23.43 -3.69
C ILE A 430 -13.96 22.53 -2.59
N ILE A 431 -15.11 21.92 -2.84
CA ILE A 431 -15.76 21.07 -1.85
C ILE A 431 -14.98 19.77 -1.66
N ALA A 432 -14.49 19.18 -2.75
CA ALA A 432 -13.73 17.94 -2.67
C ALA A 432 -12.42 18.10 -1.90
N ILE A 433 -11.68 19.21 -2.10
CA ILE A 433 -10.43 19.46 -1.38
C ILE A 433 -10.68 19.77 0.10
N ALA A 434 -11.76 20.50 0.43
CA ALA A 434 -12.13 20.79 1.81
C ALA A 434 -12.42 19.50 2.59
N ILE A 435 -13.25 18.61 2.03
CA ILE A 435 -13.56 17.30 2.62
C ILE A 435 -12.29 16.44 2.73
N THR A 436 -11.43 16.46 1.70
CA THR A 436 -10.15 15.74 1.71
C THR A 436 -9.25 16.21 2.85
N GLY A 437 -9.14 17.52 3.05
CA GLY A 437 -8.38 18.08 4.17
C GLY A 437 -8.88 17.55 5.52
N ILE A 438 -10.20 17.54 5.73
CA ILE A 438 -10.82 17.01 6.96
C ILE A 438 -10.51 15.53 7.16
N VAL A 439 -10.65 14.71 6.12
CA VAL A 439 -10.36 13.25 6.18
C VAL A 439 -8.89 13.00 6.49
N MET A 440 -7.97 13.74 5.86
CA MET A 440 -6.53 13.57 6.07
C MET A 440 -6.11 13.98 7.49
N VAL A 441 -6.67 15.06 8.05
CA VAL A 441 -6.42 15.47 9.44
C VAL A 441 -6.93 14.41 10.42
N ARG A 442 -8.15 13.89 10.22
CA ARG A 442 -8.74 12.85 11.08
C ARG A 442 -7.98 11.53 11.02
N LEU A 443 -7.54 11.10 9.84
CA LEU A 443 -6.70 9.92 9.69
C LEU A 443 -5.45 10.06 10.56
N TRP A 444 -4.83 11.24 10.52
CA TRP A 444 -3.60 11.46 11.24
C TRP A 444 -3.74 11.38 12.74
N SER A 445 -4.75 12.06 13.28
CA SER A 445 -5.07 11.97 14.70
C SER A 445 -5.34 10.53 15.13
N SER A 446 -6.00 9.74 14.28
CA SER A 446 -6.27 8.32 14.54
C SER A 446 -4.98 7.48 14.59
N LEU A 447 -4.05 7.70 13.67
CA LEU A 447 -2.76 6.98 13.65
C LEU A 447 -1.86 7.37 14.83
N GLU A 448 -1.89 8.64 15.26
CA GLU A 448 -1.18 9.09 16.46
C GLU A 448 -1.78 8.49 17.74
N GLN A 449 -3.12 8.39 17.82
CA GLN A 449 -3.82 7.74 18.92
C GLN A 449 -3.57 6.23 18.99
N GLU A 450 -3.57 5.50 17.86
CA GLU A 450 -3.20 4.08 17.84
C GLU A 450 -1.76 3.88 18.32
N LYS A 451 -0.84 4.78 17.95
CA LYS A 451 0.55 4.74 18.44
C LYS A 451 0.65 5.01 19.95
N GLN A 452 -0.21 5.86 20.50
CA GLN A 452 -0.29 6.10 21.94
C GLN A 452 -0.94 4.92 22.68
N LYS A 453 -2.00 4.32 22.12
CA LYS A 453 -2.71 3.18 22.70
C LYS A 453 -1.91 1.87 22.65
N ASN A 454 -1.07 1.71 21.63
CA ASN A 454 -0.13 0.57 21.49
C ASN A 454 1.26 0.87 22.06
N ARG A 455 1.48 2.04 22.69
CA ARG A 455 2.60 2.15 23.63
C ARG A 455 2.24 1.27 24.81
N PRO A 456 3.08 0.30 25.18
CA PRO A 456 2.85 -0.42 26.43
C PRO A 456 2.79 0.62 27.55
N GLU A 457 1.62 0.76 28.18
CA GLU A 457 1.50 1.34 29.51
C GLU A 457 2.26 0.41 30.45
N THR A 458 3.55 0.66 30.58
CA THR A 458 4.39 0.16 31.66
C THR A 458 5.46 1.23 31.79
N ASP A 459 5.49 1.86 32.96
CA ASP A 459 6.28 3.04 33.26
C ASP A 459 7.63 3.04 32.53
N LEU A 460 7.84 4.08 31.71
CA LEU A 460 9.13 4.43 31.13
C LEU A 460 10.04 4.88 32.27
N GLN A 461 10.54 3.92 33.04
CA GLN A 461 11.64 4.11 33.96
C GLN A 461 12.92 3.75 33.20
N THR A 462 13.58 4.79 32.67
CA THR A 462 15.03 4.83 32.48
C THR A 462 15.75 4.09 33.62
N ILE A 463 16.84 3.36 33.33
CA ILE A 463 17.63 2.64 34.34
C ILE A 463 17.73 3.48 35.63
N GLN A 464 17.06 3.03 36.68
CA GLN A 464 17.00 3.75 37.94
C GLN A 464 18.20 3.37 38.78
N ALA A 465 18.94 4.38 39.25
CA ALA A 465 19.95 4.16 40.27
C ALA A 465 19.28 3.68 41.55
N SER A 466 19.80 2.60 42.12
CA SER A 466 19.33 2.01 43.37
C SER A 466 20.49 1.93 44.36
N SER A 467 20.21 1.76 45.64
CA SER A 467 21.24 1.54 46.65
C SER A 467 22.08 0.29 46.31
N PRO A 468 23.40 0.29 46.57
CA PRO A 468 24.20 -0.92 46.54
C PRO A 468 23.56 -1.98 47.45
N GLY A 469 23.40 -3.19 46.96
CA GLY A 469 22.67 -4.23 47.70
C GLY A 469 22.50 -5.50 46.88
N VAL A 470 21.30 -6.03 46.75
CA VAL A 470 21.02 -7.37 46.20
C VAL A 470 20.56 -7.33 44.74
N ILE A 471 21.08 -8.24 43.92
CA ILE A 471 20.59 -8.48 42.55
C ILE A 471 19.77 -9.76 42.55
N ILE A 472 18.49 -9.66 42.23
CA ILE A 472 17.56 -10.79 42.22
C ILE A 472 17.26 -11.15 40.77
N THR A 473 17.50 -12.39 40.39
CA THR A 473 17.14 -12.91 39.07
C THR A 473 16.02 -13.92 39.18
N ILE A 474 14.99 -13.79 38.34
CA ILE A 474 13.83 -14.68 38.36
C ILE A 474 13.69 -15.38 37.01
N ALA A 475 13.96 -16.69 37.00
CA ALA A 475 13.56 -17.60 35.94
C ALA A 475 12.20 -18.23 36.28
N ARG A 476 11.39 -18.53 35.26
CA ARG A 476 10.00 -18.97 35.50
C ARG A 476 9.40 -19.82 34.40
N GLU A 477 8.54 -20.74 34.79
CA GLU A 477 7.67 -21.42 33.86
C GLU A 477 6.52 -20.51 33.36
N HIS A 478 5.91 -20.83 32.23
CA HIS A 478 4.80 -20.06 31.67
C HIS A 478 3.50 -20.32 32.45
N GLY A 479 2.74 -19.28 32.82
CA GLY A 479 1.52 -19.45 33.62
C GLY A 479 1.71 -19.44 35.15
N THR A 480 2.92 -19.16 35.65
CA THR A 480 3.22 -19.06 37.09
C THR A 480 3.01 -17.68 37.71
N ALA A 481 2.53 -16.71 36.94
CA ALA A 481 2.53 -15.29 37.31
C ALA A 481 3.92 -14.71 37.69
N GLY A 482 5.03 -15.40 37.38
CA GLY A 482 6.36 -14.98 37.86
C GLY A 482 6.84 -13.59 37.41
N LYS A 483 6.26 -13.00 36.35
CA LYS A 483 6.49 -11.57 36.01
C LYS A 483 5.93 -10.67 37.11
N TYR A 484 4.68 -10.92 37.48
CA TYR A 484 3.95 -10.14 38.47
C TYR A 484 4.51 -10.35 39.87
N ILE A 485 4.86 -11.59 40.23
CA ILE A 485 5.58 -11.88 41.49
C ILE A 485 6.88 -11.08 41.54
N GLY A 486 7.67 -11.03 40.46
CA GLY A 486 8.90 -10.24 40.42
C GLY A 486 8.68 -8.73 40.58
N GLN A 487 7.57 -8.19 40.07
CA GLN A 487 7.22 -6.77 40.26
C GLN A 487 6.86 -6.48 41.71
N LEU A 488 6.05 -7.33 42.34
CA LEU A 488 5.66 -7.18 43.74
C LEU A 488 6.83 -7.39 44.71
N VAL A 489 7.76 -8.30 44.40
CA VAL A 489 9.01 -8.44 45.16
C VAL A 489 9.83 -7.16 45.10
N ALA A 490 9.95 -6.58 43.90
CA ALA A 490 10.69 -5.34 43.70
C ALA A 490 10.05 -4.17 44.46
N GLU A 491 8.73 -4.04 44.40
CA GLU A 491 7.95 -3.05 45.15
C GLU A 491 8.11 -3.23 46.67
N LYS A 492 8.02 -4.48 47.17
CA LYS A 492 8.16 -4.77 48.60
C LYS A 492 9.56 -4.48 49.15
N LEU A 493 10.59 -4.63 48.31
CA LEU A 493 11.98 -4.36 48.65
C LEU A 493 12.42 -2.93 48.30
N ASP A 494 11.53 -2.10 47.72
CA ASP A 494 11.81 -0.75 47.24
C ASP A 494 13.00 -0.68 46.25
N ILE A 495 13.03 -1.61 45.29
CA ILE A 495 14.05 -1.70 44.24
C ILE A 495 13.43 -1.78 42.84
N PRO A 496 14.15 -1.36 41.78
CA PRO A 496 13.62 -1.38 40.42
C PRO A 496 13.47 -2.81 39.85
N CYS A 497 12.39 -3.02 39.10
CA CYS A 497 12.09 -4.28 38.39
C CYS A 497 12.30 -4.13 36.88
N TYR A 498 13.13 -5.00 36.29
CA TYR A 498 13.40 -5.03 34.87
C TYR A 498 12.91 -6.33 34.23
N TYR A 499 12.10 -6.17 33.19
CA TYR A 499 11.54 -7.28 32.42
C TYR A 499 12.11 -7.34 30.98
N LYS A 500 11.76 -8.40 30.25
CA LYS A 500 12.15 -8.68 28.86
C LYS A 500 12.04 -7.47 27.91
N GLU A 501 10.98 -6.67 28.03
CA GLU A 501 10.76 -5.50 27.17
C GLU A 501 11.57 -4.28 27.64
N MET A 502 11.66 -4.04 28.94
CA MET A 502 12.36 -2.88 29.51
C MET A 502 13.88 -2.97 29.34
N THR A 503 14.46 -4.16 29.52
CA THR A 503 15.89 -4.41 29.22
C THR A 503 16.23 -4.15 27.75
N ALA A 504 15.32 -4.45 26.84
CA ALA A 504 15.52 -4.16 25.42
C ALA A 504 15.40 -2.66 25.11
N ILE A 505 14.50 -1.93 25.77
CA ILE A 505 14.35 -0.48 25.63
C ILE A 505 15.55 0.27 26.23
N ALA A 506 16.06 -0.17 27.38
CA ALA A 506 17.28 0.37 28.00
C ALA A 506 18.52 0.20 27.08
N ALA A 507 18.59 -0.89 26.31
CA ALA A 507 19.61 -1.07 25.27
C ALA A 507 19.56 0.06 24.22
N LYS A 508 18.36 0.39 23.77
CA LYS A 508 18.12 1.42 22.75
C LYS A 508 18.54 2.82 23.20
N GLU A 509 18.28 3.18 24.46
CA GLU A 509 18.66 4.50 25.00
C GLU A 509 20.15 4.61 25.35
N SER A 510 20.79 3.51 25.77
CA SER A 510 22.25 3.46 26.04
C SER A 510 23.12 3.48 24.76
N GLY A 511 22.51 3.67 23.58
CA GLY A 511 23.20 3.65 22.28
C GLY A 511 23.60 2.24 21.83
N LEU A 512 23.19 1.20 22.55
CA LEU A 512 23.47 -0.20 22.27
C LEU A 512 22.27 -0.82 21.50
N ALA A 513 22.35 -0.67 20.18
CA ALA A 513 21.54 -1.34 19.14
C ALA A 513 20.15 -0.72 18.80
N SER A 514 20.15 0.06 17.71
CA SER A 514 18.96 0.57 17.01
C SER A 514 18.21 -0.48 16.16
N GLU A 515 18.69 -1.72 16.08
CA GLU A 515 18.09 -2.79 15.24
C GLU A 515 17.27 -3.85 16.02
N PHE A 516 17.12 -3.67 17.33
CA PHE A 516 16.94 -4.83 18.22
C PHE A 516 15.50 -5.34 18.47
N ILE A 517 14.43 -4.56 18.28
CA ILE A 517 13.11 -4.91 18.88
C ILE A 517 11.97 -5.02 17.85
N SER A 518 12.09 -5.87 16.83
CA SER A 518 10.90 -6.20 16.01
C SER A 518 10.63 -7.68 15.75
N ASN A 519 11.61 -8.59 15.90
CA ASN A 519 11.46 -9.95 15.35
C ASN A 519 11.62 -11.13 16.35
N ILE A 520 11.66 -10.90 17.67
CA ILE A 520 11.98 -11.97 18.64
C ILE A 520 10.76 -12.77 19.12
N ASN A 521 9.54 -12.36 18.75
CA ASN A 521 8.30 -13.01 19.20
C ASN A 521 7.53 -13.77 18.11
N SER A 522 8.10 -13.99 16.93
CA SER A 522 7.42 -14.79 15.90
C SER A 522 7.51 -16.28 16.21
N ASP A 523 6.34 -16.88 16.13
CA ASP A 523 5.98 -18.17 16.65
C ASP A 523 6.29 -19.27 15.60
N GLU A 524 7.56 -19.73 15.51
CA GLU A 524 7.98 -20.77 14.56
C GLU A 524 8.81 -21.94 15.17
N ASN A 525 8.84 -23.05 14.44
CA ASN A 525 9.31 -24.40 14.81
C ASN A 525 10.73 -24.48 15.42
N ALA A 526 10.92 -25.42 16.35
CA ALA A 526 12.14 -25.60 17.15
C ALA A 526 13.43 -25.84 16.32
N VAL A 527 13.35 -26.60 15.22
CA VAL A 527 14.50 -26.90 14.34
C VAL A 527 14.96 -25.68 13.57
N MET A 528 14.03 -24.85 13.08
CA MET A 528 14.39 -23.57 12.46
C MET A 528 14.98 -22.61 13.50
N ARG A 529 14.57 -22.70 14.77
CA ARG A 529 15.08 -21.84 15.85
C ARG A 529 16.57 -22.04 16.13
N GLU A 530 17.06 -23.27 16.11
CA GLU A 530 18.49 -23.58 16.28
C GLU A 530 19.33 -23.02 15.11
N LEU A 531 18.79 -23.09 13.89
CA LEU A 531 19.35 -22.47 12.68
C LEU A 531 19.23 -20.93 12.68
N TYR A 532 18.18 -20.36 13.26
CA TYR A 532 18.00 -18.91 13.41
C TYR A 532 18.98 -18.33 14.44
N LEU A 533 19.15 -18.97 15.59
CA LEU A 533 20.02 -18.51 16.67
C LEU A 533 21.52 -18.59 16.34
N SER A 534 21.91 -19.31 15.29
CA SER A 534 23.30 -19.41 14.82
C SER A 534 23.70 -18.29 13.84
N THR A 535 22.82 -17.33 13.56
CA THR A 535 23.14 -16.17 12.72
C THR A 535 23.93 -15.09 13.49
N ASN A 536 24.91 -14.45 12.84
CA ASN A 536 25.75 -13.39 13.44
C ASN A 536 24.93 -12.24 14.07
N VAL A 537 23.77 -11.90 13.50
CA VAL A 537 22.89 -10.83 14.00
C VAL A 537 22.30 -11.20 15.36
N ILE A 538 21.95 -12.47 15.58
CA ILE A 538 21.40 -12.93 16.86
C ILE A 538 22.50 -13.12 17.91
N GLN A 539 23.71 -13.52 17.53
CA GLN A 539 24.85 -13.49 18.46
C GLN A 539 25.16 -12.07 18.93
N GLN A 540 25.18 -11.09 18.01
CA GLN A 540 25.32 -9.67 18.39
C GLN A 540 24.19 -9.21 19.30
N ALA A 541 22.97 -9.71 19.05
CA ALA A 541 21.82 -9.42 19.87
C ALA A 541 21.98 -9.96 21.32
N VAL A 542 22.39 -11.22 21.47
CA VAL A 542 22.66 -11.81 22.79
C VAL A 542 23.77 -11.04 23.52
N ILE A 543 24.86 -10.69 22.83
CA ILE A 543 25.97 -9.92 23.41
C ILE A 543 25.51 -8.53 23.89
N ALA A 544 24.65 -7.85 23.12
CA ALA A 544 24.11 -6.55 23.52
C ALA A 544 23.19 -6.66 24.75
N GLN A 545 22.35 -7.70 24.83
CA GLN A 545 21.51 -7.95 26.00
C GLN A 545 22.33 -8.24 27.25
N ASP A 546 23.38 -9.05 27.14
CA ASP A 546 24.28 -9.35 28.26
C ASP A 546 24.92 -8.07 28.82
N LYS A 547 25.31 -7.13 27.94
CA LYS A 547 25.84 -5.82 28.36
C LYS A 547 24.83 -5.01 29.15
N VAL A 548 23.57 -4.99 28.71
CA VAL A 548 22.52 -4.22 29.40
C VAL A 548 22.15 -4.84 30.74
N ILE A 549 22.05 -6.16 30.82
CA ILE A 549 21.80 -6.88 32.08
C ILE A 549 22.92 -6.56 33.09
N LYS A 550 24.18 -6.56 32.65
CA LYS A 550 25.32 -6.16 33.50
C LYS A 550 25.25 -4.70 33.92
N MET A 551 24.94 -3.79 32.99
CA MET A 551 24.81 -2.36 33.28
C MET A 551 23.71 -2.08 34.32
N ILE A 552 22.56 -2.73 34.20
CA ILE A 552 21.47 -2.63 35.19
C ILE A 552 21.97 -3.10 36.56
N ALA A 553 22.60 -4.28 36.61
CA ALA A 553 23.18 -4.83 37.83
C ALA A 553 24.31 -3.97 38.43
N ASP A 554 25.04 -3.21 37.61
CA ASP A 554 26.08 -2.26 38.05
C ASP A 554 25.50 -0.98 38.65
N THR A 555 24.22 -0.68 38.40
CA THR A 555 23.56 0.56 38.88
C THR A 555 22.99 0.40 40.30
N GLY A 556 23.00 -0.80 40.88
CA GLY A 556 22.55 -1.08 42.25
C GLY A 556 21.63 -2.28 42.37
N SER A 557 20.86 -2.32 43.45
CA SER A 557 19.89 -3.39 43.71
C SER A 557 18.78 -3.42 42.66
N CYS A 558 18.39 -4.61 42.21
CA CYS A 558 17.35 -4.74 41.20
C CYS A 558 16.76 -6.16 41.12
N VAL A 559 15.54 -6.25 40.57
CA VAL A 559 14.93 -7.52 40.15
C VAL A 559 14.98 -7.62 38.63
N ILE A 560 15.55 -8.71 38.09
CA ILE A 560 15.60 -8.97 36.66
C ILE A 560 14.89 -10.29 36.35
N VAL A 561 13.83 -10.23 35.54
CA VAL A 561 13.02 -11.41 35.23
C VAL A 561 13.34 -11.95 33.82
N GLY A 562 13.89 -13.16 33.76
CA GLY A 562 14.15 -13.92 32.54
C GLY A 562 15.48 -13.59 31.85
N ARG A 563 15.52 -13.77 30.52
CA ARG A 563 16.69 -13.51 29.64
C ARG A 563 17.99 -14.21 30.03
N SER A 564 17.92 -15.31 30.77
CA SER A 564 19.10 -16.01 31.30
C SER A 564 19.97 -15.10 32.20
N ALA A 565 19.37 -14.09 32.84
CA ALA A 565 20.09 -13.12 33.68
C ALA A 565 20.84 -13.82 34.83
N ASP A 566 20.29 -14.90 35.36
CA ASP A 566 20.90 -15.79 36.34
C ASP A 566 22.27 -16.35 35.89
N TYR A 567 22.39 -16.67 34.60
CA TYR A 567 23.65 -17.11 34.00
C TYR A 567 24.56 -15.93 33.63
N VAL A 568 24.01 -14.86 33.06
CA VAL A 568 24.78 -13.68 32.63
C VAL A 568 25.50 -13.03 33.81
N LEU A 569 24.84 -12.99 34.97
CA LEU A 569 25.32 -12.36 36.19
C LEU A 569 26.02 -13.32 37.16
N ARG A 570 26.25 -14.58 36.78
CA ARG A 570 26.80 -15.66 37.64
C ARG A 570 28.11 -15.36 38.39
N HIS A 571 28.83 -14.31 38.01
CA HIS A 571 30.08 -13.87 38.62
C HIS A 571 29.89 -12.68 39.58
N LYS A 572 28.65 -12.23 39.81
CA LYS A 572 28.30 -11.21 40.81
C LYS A 572 28.14 -11.87 42.17
N GLU A 573 28.79 -11.31 43.20
CA GLU A 573 28.81 -11.86 44.56
C GLU A 573 27.47 -11.66 45.30
N ASN A 574 26.71 -10.64 44.93
CA ASN A 574 25.41 -10.25 45.51
C ASN A 574 24.19 -10.77 44.72
N LEU A 575 24.35 -11.88 43.99
CA LEU A 575 23.32 -12.45 43.11
C LEU A 575 22.48 -13.52 43.83
N VAL A 576 21.16 -13.35 43.82
CA VAL A 576 20.18 -14.37 44.21
C VAL A 576 19.40 -14.84 42.99
N ARG A 577 19.41 -16.14 42.70
CA ARG A 577 18.74 -16.77 41.55
C ARG A 577 17.54 -17.55 42.03
N ILE A 578 16.38 -17.21 41.46
CA ILE A 578 15.09 -17.77 41.85
C ILE A 578 14.45 -18.43 40.64
N PHE A 579 13.92 -19.64 40.84
CA PHE A 579 13.10 -20.33 39.86
C PHE A 579 11.66 -20.49 40.34
N ILE A 580 10.71 -19.94 39.59
CA ILE A 580 9.28 -20.04 39.90
C ILE A 580 8.64 -21.09 38.99
N TYR A 581 8.07 -22.14 39.61
CA TYR A 581 7.34 -23.20 38.94
C TYR A 581 5.91 -23.32 39.50
N ALA A 582 5.08 -24.18 38.91
CA ALA A 582 3.80 -24.60 39.50
C ALA A 582 3.30 -25.89 38.85
N PRO A 583 2.36 -26.61 39.49
CA PRO A 583 1.67 -27.74 38.90
C PRO A 583 1.06 -27.38 37.53
N LYS A 584 1.14 -28.33 36.59
CA LYS A 584 0.71 -28.12 35.20
C LYS A 584 -0.73 -27.60 35.10
N GLU A 585 -1.66 -28.18 35.86
CA GLU A 585 -3.08 -27.78 35.90
C GLU A 585 -3.27 -26.34 36.37
N TYR A 586 -2.55 -25.92 37.42
CA TYR A 586 -2.59 -24.54 37.91
C TYR A 586 -2.18 -23.55 36.81
N ARG A 587 -1.10 -23.88 36.08
CA ARG A 587 -0.56 -23.05 35.01
C ARG A 587 -1.51 -22.95 33.82
N ILE A 588 -2.15 -24.06 33.42
CA ILE A 588 -3.13 -24.07 32.33
C ILE A 588 -4.31 -23.17 32.70
N ASN A 589 -4.89 -23.34 33.90
CA ASN A 589 -6.01 -22.52 34.36
C ASN A 589 -5.66 -21.03 34.37
N LYS A 590 -4.46 -20.67 34.82
CA LYS A 590 -4.00 -19.27 34.81
C LYS A 590 -3.80 -18.69 33.41
N VAL A 591 -3.33 -19.48 32.46
CA VAL A 591 -3.20 -19.06 31.05
C VAL A 591 -4.58 -18.89 30.42
N MET A 592 -5.52 -19.80 30.68
CA MET A 592 -6.90 -19.68 30.21
C MET A 592 -7.57 -18.41 30.75
N GLU A 593 -7.41 -18.11 32.04
CA GLU A 593 -7.93 -16.89 32.67
C GLU A 593 -7.33 -15.62 32.05
N MET A 594 -6.04 -15.63 31.72
CA MET A 594 -5.30 -14.46 31.23
C MET A 594 -5.53 -14.17 29.74
N TYR A 595 -5.65 -15.20 28.90
CA TYR A 595 -5.72 -15.05 27.44
C TYR A 595 -7.08 -15.43 26.83
N GLY A 596 -7.99 -16.02 27.61
CA GLY A 596 -9.28 -16.52 27.11
C GLY A 596 -9.17 -17.82 26.29
N ASP A 597 -8.03 -18.50 26.37
CA ASP A 597 -7.72 -19.71 25.62
C ASP A 597 -8.60 -20.91 26.06
N ARG A 598 -8.86 -21.84 25.14
CA ARG A 598 -9.41 -23.17 25.51
C ARG A 598 -8.33 -24.01 26.20
N TYR A 599 -8.74 -25.03 26.98
CA TYR A 599 -7.80 -25.90 27.72
C TYR A 599 -6.67 -26.47 26.84
N ASP A 600 -7.00 -27.00 25.66
CA ASP A 600 -6.01 -27.54 24.73
C ASP A 600 -5.06 -26.47 24.15
N GLU A 601 -5.55 -25.25 23.97
CA GLU A 601 -4.75 -24.11 23.52
C GLU A 601 -3.81 -23.64 24.63
N GLY A 602 -4.31 -23.51 25.86
CA GLY A 602 -3.52 -23.17 27.04
C GLY A 602 -2.41 -24.19 27.30
N LYS A 603 -2.71 -25.50 27.17
CA LYS A 603 -1.72 -26.58 27.27
C LYS A 603 -0.61 -26.44 26.21
N LYS A 604 -0.97 -26.22 24.94
CA LYS A 604 0.00 -26.01 23.87
C LYS A 604 0.83 -24.75 24.08
N ASN A 605 0.23 -23.68 24.60
CA ASN A 605 0.88 -22.42 24.87
C ASN A 605 1.96 -22.57 25.97
N ILE A 606 1.65 -23.24 27.08
CA ILE A 606 2.63 -23.48 28.14
C ILE A 606 3.82 -24.33 27.64
N GLU A 607 3.54 -25.41 26.90
CA GLU A 607 4.57 -26.32 26.38
C GLU A 607 5.47 -25.59 25.38
N ARG A 608 4.88 -24.81 24.48
CA ARG A 608 5.60 -24.01 23.51
C ARG A 608 6.49 -22.95 24.17
N SER A 609 5.95 -22.22 25.15
CA SER A 609 6.66 -21.13 25.82
C SER A 609 7.83 -21.65 26.66
N ASP A 610 7.65 -22.75 27.37
CA ASP A 610 8.70 -23.37 28.17
C ASP A 610 9.79 -24.00 27.31
N MET A 611 9.42 -24.69 26.23
CA MET A 611 10.40 -25.18 25.24
C MET A 611 11.23 -24.03 24.66
N ALA A 612 10.59 -22.89 24.37
CA ALA A 612 11.28 -21.69 23.88
C ALA A 612 12.32 -21.18 24.89
N ARG A 613 11.95 -21.11 26.17
CA ARG A 613 12.83 -20.65 27.26
C ARG A 613 13.98 -21.63 27.49
N ALA A 614 13.68 -22.94 27.50
CA ALA A 614 14.67 -23.98 27.66
C ALA A 614 15.71 -23.97 26.53
N ALA A 615 15.27 -23.84 25.28
CA ALA A 615 16.15 -23.77 24.12
C ALA A 615 17.04 -22.52 24.14
N TYR A 616 16.44 -21.35 24.42
CA TYR A 616 17.18 -20.09 24.56
C TYR A 616 18.24 -20.17 25.66
N TYR A 617 17.85 -20.68 26.84
CA TYR A 617 18.76 -20.84 27.98
C TYR A 617 19.91 -21.78 27.64
N ARG A 618 19.61 -22.96 27.09
CA ARG A 618 20.63 -23.95 26.70
C ARG A 618 21.63 -23.40 25.71
N ASN A 619 21.18 -22.62 24.73
CA ASN A 619 22.09 -22.05 23.72
C ASN A 619 23.05 -21.00 24.32
N ILE A 620 22.61 -20.27 25.35
CA ILE A 620 23.44 -19.25 26.00
C ILE A 620 24.34 -19.85 27.08
N SER A 621 23.81 -20.72 27.92
CA SER A 621 24.51 -21.22 29.11
C SER A 621 25.17 -22.59 28.93
N GLY A 622 24.75 -23.34 27.91
CA GLY A 622 25.05 -24.78 27.78
C GLY A 622 24.34 -25.66 28.82
N LYS A 623 23.56 -25.07 29.74
CA LYS A 623 22.95 -25.75 30.89
C LYS A 623 21.47 -26.08 30.67
N LYS A 624 20.93 -26.97 31.50
CA LYS A 624 19.51 -27.30 31.55
C LYS A 624 18.74 -26.22 32.31
N TRP A 625 17.74 -25.62 31.65
CA TRP A 625 16.83 -24.66 32.28
C TRP A 625 15.92 -25.37 33.29
N GLY A 626 15.67 -24.72 34.44
CA GLY A 626 14.87 -25.27 35.54
C GLY A 626 15.57 -26.35 36.38
N ASP A 627 16.88 -26.53 36.25
CA ASP A 627 17.66 -27.39 37.14
C ASP A 627 17.78 -26.75 38.54
N PRO A 628 17.22 -27.35 39.60
CA PRO A 628 17.15 -26.73 40.93
C PRO A 628 18.53 -26.44 41.54
N HIS A 629 19.59 -27.14 41.11
CA HIS A 629 20.95 -26.89 41.60
C HIS A 629 21.57 -25.57 41.08
N GLN A 630 20.86 -24.85 40.19
CA GLN A 630 21.31 -23.58 39.62
C GLN A 630 20.63 -22.36 40.25
N TYR A 631 19.75 -22.58 41.23
CA TYR A 631 18.95 -21.54 41.88
C TYR A 631 19.09 -21.67 43.40
N GLU A 632 19.23 -20.53 44.08
CA GLU A 632 19.24 -20.46 45.54
C GLU A 632 17.83 -20.72 46.11
N LEU A 633 16.77 -20.41 45.35
CA LEU A 633 15.38 -20.65 45.74
C LEU A 633 14.54 -21.15 44.57
N CYS A 634 13.88 -22.29 44.75
CA CYS A 634 12.83 -22.77 43.85
C CYS A 634 11.49 -22.70 44.57
N ILE A 635 10.50 -22.01 43.99
CA ILE A 635 9.22 -21.77 44.64
C ILE A 635 8.03 -22.17 43.76
N ASP A 636 7.08 -22.87 44.38
CA ASP A 636 5.82 -23.25 43.76
C ASP A 636 4.80 -22.12 43.89
N SER A 637 4.48 -21.47 42.78
CA SER A 637 3.54 -20.34 42.73
C SER A 637 2.07 -20.70 43.05
N SER A 638 1.73 -21.99 43.14
CA SER A 638 0.38 -22.42 43.52
C SER A 638 0.03 -22.13 44.97
N ILE A 639 1.01 -21.82 45.83
CA ILE A 639 0.77 -21.40 47.22
C ILE A 639 0.12 -20.02 47.34
N GLY A 640 0.10 -19.24 46.25
CA GLY A 640 -0.45 -17.89 46.17
C GLY A 640 0.61 -16.83 45.92
N ILE A 641 0.26 -15.79 45.14
CA ILE A 641 1.18 -14.72 44.70
C ILE A 641 1.78 -13.98 45.89
N GLU A 642 0.94 -13.51 46.83
CA GLU A 642 1.40 -12.76 48.02
C GLU A 642 2.36 -13.59 48.88
N LYS A 643 2.01 -14.85 49.16
CA LYS A 643 2.90 -15.77 49.90
C LYS A 643 4.23 -15.99 49.19
N CYS A 644 4.23 -16.07 47.86
CA CYS A 644 5.48 -16.18 47.10
C CYS A 644 6.34 -14.94 47.26
N VAL A 645 5.73 -13.75 47.20
CA VAL A 645 6.43 -12.47 47.41
C VAL A 645 7.02 -12.41 48.81
N ASP A 646 6.27 -12.82 49.83
CA ASP A 646 6.73 -12.86 51.22
C ASP A 646 7.96 -13.77 51.39
N VAL A 647 7.87 -15.02 50.91
CA VAL A 647 8.95 -16.00 50.99
C VAL A 647 10.20 -15.51 50.25
N ILE A 648 10.03 -14.93 49.05
CA ILE A 648 11.17 -14.40 48.28
C ILE A 648 11.82 -13.23 49.02
N ALA A 649 11.03 -12.28 49.52
CA ALA A 649 11.56 -11.10 50.21
C ALA A 649 12.26 -11.46 51.53
N GLU A 650 11.71 -12.41 52.29
CA GLU A 650 12.30 -12.93 53.53
C GLU A 650 13.63 -13.65 53.24
N PHE A 651 13.62 -14.57 52.27
CA PHE A 651 14.82 -15.30 51.83
C PHE A 651 15.95 -14.35 51.41
N VAL A 652 15.61 -13.33 50.61
CA VAL A 652 16.57 -12.32 50.15
C VAL A 652 17.13 -11.52 51.32
N SER A 653 16.29 -11.12 52.27
CA SER A 653 16.69 -10.32 53.44
C SER A 653 17.65 -11.10 54.36
N GLU A 654 17.41 -12.40 54.55
CA GLU A 654 18.31 -13.27 55.33
C GLU A 654 19.61 -13.60 54.60
N HIS A 655 19.53 -13.87 53.29
CA HIS A 655 20.69 -14.16 52.46
C HIS A 655 21.66 -12.97 52.37
N HIS A 656 21.12 -11.73 52.36
CA HIS A 656 21.93 -10.52 52.32
C HIS A 656 22.71 -10.26 53.63
N ARG A 657 22.17 -10.66 54.79
CA ARG A 657 22.89 -10.56 56.08
C ARG A 657 24.10 -11.49 56.20
N GLY A 658 24.20 -12.51 55.34
CA GLY A 658 25.35 -13.42 55.29
C GLY A 658 26.52 -12.92 54.44
N ILE A 659 26.35 -11.82 53.71
CA ILE A 659 27.32 -11.26 52.74
C ILE A 659 27.84 -9.88 53.18
N SER A 660 27.20 -9.24 54.16
CA SER A 660 27.58 -7.93 54.74
C SER A 660 28.70 -8.02 55.78
#